data_AF-A0A933ZU59-F1
#
_entry.id   AF-A0A933ZU59-F1
#
_cell.length_a   1.000
_cell.length_b   1.000
_cell.length_c   1.000
_cell.angle_alpha   90.00
_cell.angle_beta   90.00
_cell.angle_gamma   90.00
#
_symmetry.space_group_name_H-M   'P 1'
#
loop_
_entity.id
_entity.type
_entity.pdbx_description
1 polymer ?
#
loop_
_entity_poly.entity_id
_entity_poly.type
_entity_poly.pdbx_seq_one_letter_code
_entity_poly.pdbx_strand_id
1 'polypeptide(L)'
;LVHGGESWPDPVPLVLRFAANLAAGSKVHSFAVVTGMGGRLGLSGCGAAVWQASLAGLTKSLAREWDAVVKAIDVDLSRDPEANAAEVLAELQAADRDPEVGLQGAERFVIELQPAPFTAGDAPPLDESAVVLVTGGARGLGARVALDLAQRTRCKLVIVGSRPAEPGSEVAKNLAEMRQSGSRVEYVRWDVRSAAIPAGLTEARASLGPITGIVHCAGVIHDKRVGDKRLEDAREVMDVKIAGLLNVLRATAGDPLAFVCAFSSWSARFGNVGQTDYAAANELLNRLVVELPKVRPGLRASAMGWPPWESSGMAQTIPAPLRAAMQKEGIPFLTDAAGLEAFRRQLGDPEGGDLLVGTGTPPQRRSATAAMRLSLETHPFLGDHKVRDVPLLPMASALDLFAALAREQVGPGALEIRDLKVFNGIEVKSPVSLVGELRAKSEGPVQLELRADGKLSYRAQAGLAKAAPARLEVRSEGVRRGAELPLSLEAFYRDVAFHGPRLQGIERVEELGAHHITGWVRPSLPKDWMEPSGRSSWAVDPLVVDSSFQLVLYWLWANQGRMALPLAFERFEQHAPFGAGPIKCTLVLDEVSADTLVGSIQYLDATDRLLAVMHRARAKVLEAPRPVKNGNGASPQPQQAKAPEIDEAYWRIERFPGVIDLYEKINGAAEFGLPNPYFHVNDGVARDTSIVDGREMIHFSGYNYLGLSGHPNVTAAAKAAVDLFGTSVSASRVASGEKPLHGELERALAQFMGCEASVVFTAGHATNETVIGFMFGDGDLILHDSLAHNSIQQGAILSGAKRRPFPHSDWKALDKLLVQLRPHYKKVLVAIEGVYSMDGDFPDLPRFIELREKHKFLLMVDEAHSMGVMGKGGRGIGEHFDVRRSDVDIWMGTLSKSFASCGGYIAGSKALVDYVKYTAPGFVFSAGLSPANAGAARAAIAEIEAHPEVVQRLQERSRLFVTLAKTRGLDTGMSEGSAVVPCIVGNSLMCLALSHQLAERGVNVQPIVYPAVDEDAARLRFFVSACHSEEQIRRTVDLIAEELAKLRSGGEDDSMENGSEVRA
;
A
#
# COMPACT_ATOMS: atom_id res chain seq x y z
N LEU A 1 -10.23 35.42 20.51
CA LEU A 1 -9.43 34.19 20.74
C LEU A 1 -8.62 34.24 22.05
N VAL A 2 -7.78 35.25 22.29
CA VAL A 2 -6.91 35.27 23.49
C VAL A 2 -7.62 35.72 24.79
N HIS A 3 -8.72 36.50 24.73
CA HIS A 3 -9.38 37.04 25.93
C HIS A 3 -10.61 36.24 26.44
N GLY A 4 -11.00 35.16 25.76
CA GLY A 4 -12.17 34.34 26.12
C GLY A 4 -11.79 33.03 26.82
N GLY A 5 -12.52 32.68 27.88
CA GLY A 5 -12.45 31.38 28.57
C GLY A 5 -13.20 30.24 27.86
N GLU A 6 -13.69 30.47 26.64
CA GLU A 6 -14.41 29.48 25.85
C GLU A 6 -13.44 28.47 25.21
N SER A 7 -13.82 27.19 25.22
CA SER A 7 -13.16 26.13 24.45
C SER A 7 -13.25 26.46 22.97
N TRP A 8 -12.13 26.45 22.24
CA TRP A 8 -12.17 26.63 20.79
C TRP A 8 -12.84 25.41 20.12
N PRO A 9 -13.52 25.58 18.97
CA PRO A 9 -14.09 24.47 18.24
C PRO A 9 -12.96 23.63 17.67
N ASP A 10 -12.75 22.42 18.19
CA ASP A 10 -11.79 21.46 17.62
C ASP A 10 -12.53 20.43 16.75
N PRO A 11 -12.53 20.61 15.41
CA PRO A 11 -13.20 19.68 14.51
C PRO A 11 -12.38 18.40 14.26
N VAL A 12 -11.10 18.36 14.66
CA VAL A 12 -10.17 17.28 14.32
C VAL A 12 -10.68 15.92 14.84
N PRO A 13 -11.10 15.76 16.11
CA PRO A 13 -11.62 14.47 16.60
C PRO A 13 -12.87 13.99 15.84
N LEU A 14 -13.74 14.92 15.42
CA LEU A 14 -14.95 14.57 14.67
C LEU A 14 -14.60 14.04 13.28
N VAL A 15 -13.73 14.76 12.56
CA VAL A 15 -13.31 14.39 11.20
C VAL A 15 -12.48 13.10 11.24
N LEU A 16 -11.59 12.93 12.23
CA LEU A 16 -10.84 11.68 12.43
C LEU A 16 -11.77 10.50 12.67
N ARG A 17 -12.79 10.65 13.53
CA ARG A 17 -13.77 9.58 13.78
C ARG A 17 -14.53 9.20 12.51
N PHE A 18 -14.93 10.19 11.72
CA PHE A 18 -15.62 9.95 10.45
C PHE A 18 -14.70 9.23 9.44
N ALA A 19 -13.45 9.70 9.30
CA ALA A 19 -12.46 9.08 8.43
C ALA A 19 -12.10 7.65 8.86
N ALA A 20 -11.92 7.39 10.15
CA ALA A 20 -11.65 6.06 10.69
C ALA A 20 -12.79 5.07 10.39
N ASN A 21 -14.04 5.52 10.52
CA ASN A 21 -15.20 4.69 10.18
C ASN A 21 -15.25 4.33 8.69
N LEU A 22 -14.89 5.28 7.80
CA LEU A 22 -14.82 5.02 6.37
C LEU A 22 -13.72 4.01 6.02
N ALA A 23 -12.54 4.13 6.65
CA ALA A 23 -11.42 3.20 6.47
C ALA A 23 -11.77 1.75 6.85
N ALA A 24 -12.66 1.55 7.84
CA ALA A 24 -13.07 0.23 8.32
C ALA A 24 -14.15 -0.46 7.46
N GLY A 25 -14.84 0.26 6.57
CA GLY A 25 -16.12 -0.17 6.00
C GLY A 25 -16.20 -0.31 4.47
N SER A 26 -15.45 0.49 3.70
CA SER A 26 -15.60 0.60 2.25
C SER A 26 -14.33 1.11 1.54
N LYS A 27 -14.23 0.91 0.22
CA LYS A 27 -13.25 1.63 -0.61
C LYS A 27 -13.65 3.10 -0.71
N VAL A 28 -12.85 4.00 -0.13
CA VAL A 28 -13.07 5.46 -0.23
C VAL A 28 -12.67 5.92 -1.62
N HIS A 29 -13.56 6.62 -2.32
CA HIS A 29 -13.28 7.21 -3.64
C HIS A 29 -12.90 8.68 -3.55
N SER A 30 -13.67 9.44 -2.76
CA SER A 30 -13.41 10.85 -2.47
C SER A 30 -13.76 11.18 -1.03
N PHE A 31 -13.05 12.15 -0.47
CA PHE A 31 -13.22 12.72 0.85
C PHE A 31 -12.90 14.20 0.78
N ALA A 32 -13.83 15.05 1.20
CA ALA A 32 -13.56 16.47 1.31
C ALA A 32 -14.02 17.04 2.64
N VAL A 33 -13.26 18.02 3.11
CA VAL A 33 -13.66 18.93 4.17
C VAL A 33 -13.83 20.31 3.57
N VAL A 34 -15.01 20.91 3.75
CA VAL A 34 -15.29 22.27 3.27
C VAL A 34 -15.08 23.24 4.42
N THR A 35 -14.26 24.25 4.20
CA THR A 35 -13.96 25.31 5.18
C THR A 35 -14.47 26.66 4.67
N GLY A 36 -14.70 27.59 5.57
CA GLY A 36 -15.27 28.91 5.35
C GLY A 36 -14.37 30.01 5.86
N MET A 37 -13.12 30.02 5.40
CA MET A 37 -12.09 31.00 5.70
C MET A 37 -11.98 32.11 4.63
N GLY A 38 -12.94 32.18 3.70
CA GLY A 38 -13.08 33.27 2.74
C GLY A 38 -12.66 32.94 1.31
N GLY A 39 -12.43 31.65 1.00
CA GLY A 39 -12.09 31.19 -0.36
C GLY A 39 -10.63 31.43 -0.76
N ARG A 40 -9.81 31.98 0.14
CA ARG A 40 -8.38 32.29 -0.07
C ARG A 40 -7.51 31.63 0.98
N LEU A 41 -7.91 30.43 1.38
CA LEU A 41 -7.21 29.56 2.33
C LEU A 41 -6.98 30.22 3.67
N GLY A 42 -7.78 31.21 4.06
CA GLY A 42 -7.58 32.00 5.27
C GLY A 42 -6.39 32.96 5.27
N LEU A 43 -5.73 33.19 4.12
CA LEU A 43 -4.58 34.12 4.00
C LEU A 43 -5.00 35.59 3.91
N SER A 44 -6.23 35.89 3.47
CA SER A 44 -6.74 37.26 3.28
C SER A 44 -7.51 37.82 4.49
N GLY A 45 -7.32 37.26 5.69
CA GLY A 45 -7.95 37.73 6.94
C GLY A 45 -9.07 36.79 7.42
N CYS A 46 -8.68 35.70 8.08
CA CYS A 46 -9.57 34.61 8.49
C CYS A 46 -10.44 34.88 9.73
N GLY A 47 -10.19 35.98 10.46
CA GLY A 47 -11.03 36.41 11.60
C GLY A 47 -11.34 35.27 12.58
N ALA A 48 -12.63 35.07 12.89
CA ALA A 48 -13.09 34.05 13.84
C ALA A 48 -13.03 32.60 13.33
N ALA A 49 -12.73 32.35 12.04
CA ALA A 49 -12.78 31.03 11.41
C ALA A 49 -11.41 30.33 11.28
N VAL A 50 -10.31 30.97 11.74
CA VAL A 50 -8.93 30.45 11.62
C VAL A 50 -8.74 29.03 12.12
N TRP A 51 -9.58 28.59 13.07
CA TRP A 51 -9.60 27.26 13.63
C TRP A 51 -9.79 26.14 12.58
N GLN A 52 -10.47 26.45 11.48
CA GLN A 52 -10.73 25.51 10.38
C GLN A 52 -9.45 25.14 9.61
N ALA A 53 -8.36 25.90 9.74
CA ALA A 53 -7.07 25.57 9.13
C ALA A 53 -6.52 24.21 9.59
N SER A 54 -6.89 23.75 10.80
CA SER A 54 -6.55 22.41 11.28
C SER A 54 -7.03 21.30 10.32
N LEU A 55 -8.16 21.50 9.64
CA LEU A 55 -8.71 20.53 8.69
C LEU A 55 -7.86 20.41 7.42
N ALA A 56 -7.19 21.49 6.99
CA ALA A 56 -6.25 21.43 5.87
C ALA A 56 -5.03 20.57 6.23
N GLY A 57 -4.46 20.75 7.43
CA GLY A 57 -3.37 19.92 7.94
C GLY A 57 -3.75 18.43 8.01
N LEU A 58 -4.92 18.12 8.57
CA LEU A 58 -5.46 16.75 8.64
C LEU A 58 -5.57 16.12 7.24
N THR A 59 -6.15 16.86 6.31
CA THR A 59 -6.44 16.38 4.96
C THR A 59 -5.16 16.07 4.19
N LYS A 60 -4.11 16.87 4.33
CA LYS A 60 -2.81 16.62 3.68
C LYS A 60 -2.21 15.27 4.09
N SER A 61 -2.27 14.94 5.38
CA SER A 61 -1.82 13.63 5.87
C SER A 61 -2.74 12.50 5.40
N LEU A 62 -4.06 12.72 5.40
CA LEU A 62 -5.03 11.74 4.93
C LEU A 62 -4.87 11.43 3.43
N ALA A 63 -4.55 12.44 2.62
CA ALA A 63 -4.24 12.31 1.19
C ALA A 63 -2.99 11.46 0.93
N ARG A 64 -2.06 11.38 1.90
CA ARG A 64 -0.91 10.47 1.84
C ARG A 64 -1.25 9.05 2.30
N GLU A 65 -2.29 8.87 3.12
CA GLU A 65 -2.71 7.57 3.64
C GLU A 65 -3.65 6.81 2.70
N TRP A 66 -4.49 7.52 1.94
CA TRP A 66 -5.55 6.95 1.13
C TRP A 66 -5.30 7.06 -0.37
N ASP A 67 -5.63 5.99 -1.10
CA ASP A 67 -5.71 5.99 -2.56
C ASP A 67 -7.08 6.53 -3.02
N ALA A 68 -7.35 7.80 -2.71
CA ALA A 68 -8.64 8.48 -2.93
C ALA A 68 -8.45 9.98 -3.24
N VAL A 69 -9.49 10.66 -3.75
CA VAL A 69 -9.50 12.13 -3.84
C VAL A 69 -9.67 12.69 -2.43
N VAL A 70 -8.65 13.35 -1.87
CA VAL A 70 -8.73 13.89 -0.49
C VAL A 70 -8.39 15.38 -0.52
N LYS A 71 -9.38 16.26 -0.29
CA LYS A 71 -9.24 17.72 -0.43
C LYS A 71 -9.85 18.53 0.71
N ALA A 72 -9.18 19.60 1.11
CA ALA A 72 -9.68 20.63 2.00
C ALA A 72 -9.99 21.84 1.13
N ILE A 73 -11.28 22.17 1.01
CA ILE A 73 -11.77 23.16 0.07
C ILE A 73 -12.29 24.36 0.87
N ASP A 74 -11.54 25.46 0.84
CA ASP A 74 -11.95 26.73 1.43
C ASP A 74 -12.87 27.49 0.47
N VAL A 75 -14.03 27.91 0.96
CA VAL A 75 -15.02 28.68 0.19
C VAL A 75 -15.34 30.00 0.88
N ASP A 76 -15.86 30.95 0.10
CA ASP A 76 -16.45 32.16 0.64
C ASP A 76 -17.92 31.90 1.04
N LEU A 77 -18.16 31.72 2.34
CA LEU A 77 -19.50 31.48 2.90
C LEU A 77 -20.47 32.67 2.76
N SER A 78 -20.00 33.85 2.33
CA SER A 78 -20.89 34.97 2.03
C SER A 78 -21.59 34.83 0.67
N ARG A 79 -21.13 33.90 -0.18
CA ARG A 79 -21.70 33.61 -1.50
C ARG A 79 -22.89 32.66 -1.41
N ASP A 80 -23.60 32.57 -2.53
CA ASP A 80 -24.70 31.64 -2.71
C ASP A 80 -24.28 30.17 -2.42
N PRO A 81 -25.00 29.46 -1.53
CA PRO A 81 -24.66 28.07 -1.19
C PRO A 81 -24.73 27.09 -2.37
N GLU A 82 -25.64 27.27 -3.32
CA GLU A 82 -25.72 26.38 -4.50
C GLU A 82 -24.52 26.57 -5.42
N ALA A 83 -24.09 27.82 -5.63
CA ALA A 83 -22.86 28.13 -6.37
C ALA A 83 -21.63 27.49 -5.70
N ASN A 84 -21.48 27.63 -4.37
CA ASN A 84 -20.38 26.99 -3.63
C ASN A 84 -20.43 25.46 -3.73
N ALA A 85 -21.62 24.85 -3.65
CA ALA A 85 -21.77 23.40 -3.79
C ALA A 85 -21.38 22.90 -5.19
N ALA A 86 -21.76 23.63 -6.24
CA ALA A 86 -21.39 23.31 -7.62
C ALA A 86 -19.87 23.39 -7.83
N GLU A 87 -19.21 24.42 -7.30
CA GLU A 87 -17.76 24.59 -7.38
C GLU A 87 -17.01 23.49 -6.60
N VAL A 88 -17.48 23.13 -5.40
CA VAL A 88 -16.92 22.01 -4.61
C VAL A 88 -17.04 20.67 -5.36
N LEU A 89 -18.19 20.40 -5.99
CA LEU A 89 -18.38 19.19 -6.78
C LEU A 89 -17.47 19.16 -8.02
N ALA A 90 -17.30 20.29 -8.69
CA ALA A 90 -16.37 20.41 -9.81
C ALA A 90 -14.91 20.17 -9.37
N GLU A 91 -14.50 20.71 -8.22
CA GLU A 91 -13.15 20.54 -7.67
C GLU A 91 -12.86 19.09 -7.25
N LEU A 92 -13.87 18.36 -6.75
CA LEU A 92 -13.76 16.93 -6.45
C LEU A 92 -13.64 16.05 -7.69
N GLN A 93 -14.09 16.54 -8.84
CA GLN A 93 -13.96 15.89 -10.15
C GLN A 93 -12.68 16.31 -10.89
N ALA A 94 -12.04 17.39 -10.46
CA ALA A 94 -10.78 17.85 -11.04
C ALA A 94 -9.71 16.75 -10.95
N ALA A 95 -8.91 16.60 -12.00
CA ALA A 95 -7.96 15.51 -12.04
C ALA A 95 -6.80 15.77 -11.08
N ASP A 96 -6.45 17.01 -10.77
CA ASP A 96 -5.40 17.34 -9.81
C ASP A 96 -5.68 16.75 -8.41
N ARG A 97 -4.60 16.58 -7.66
CA ARG A 97 -4.62 16.04 -6.29
C ARG A 97 -4.12 17.06 -5.27
N ASP A 98 -4.33 18.35 -5.52
CA ASP A 98 -3.98 19.39 -4.53
C ASP A 98 -4.84 19.18 -3.27
N PRO A 99 -4.23 18.89 -2.10
CA PRO A 99 -5.00 18.54 -0.90
C PRO A 99 -5.60 19.76 -0.19
N GLU A 100 -5.23 20.98 -0.56
CA GLU A 100 -5.71 22.24 0.01
C GLU A 100 -5.97 23.24 -1.12
N VAL A 101 -7.22 23.68 -1.27
CA VAL A 101 -7.69 24.51 -2.39
C VAL A 101 -8.64 25.60 -1.88
N GLY A 102 -8.46 26.82 -2.35
CA GLY A 102 -9.35 27.94 -2.09
C GLY A 102 -10.17 28.29 -3.33
N LEU A 103 -11.47 28.50 -3.16
CA LEU A 103 -12.40 28.86 -4.23
C LEU A 103 -13.04 30.21 -3.90
N GLN A 104 -12.81 31.20 -4.77
CA GLN A 104 -13.45 32.50 -4.69
C GLN A 104 -13.95 32.92 -6.07
N GLY A 105 -15.23 32.68 -6.34
CA GLY A 105 -15.77 32.90 -7.67
C GLY A 105 -15.20 31.89 -8.67
N ALA A 106 -14.82 32.39 -9.84
CA ALA A 106 -14.15 31.58 -10.86
C ALA A 106 -12.64 31.39 -10.59
N GLU A 107 -12.10 31.95 -9.51
CA GLU A 107 -10.69 31.85 -9.16
C GLU A 107 -10.42 30.68 -8.22
N ARG A 108 -9.43 29.86 -8.59
CA ARG A 108 -8.91 28.74 -7.80
C ARG A 108 -7.54 29.10 -7.26
N PHE A 109 -7.37 28.99 -5.94
CA PHE A 109 -6.15 29.29 -5.22
C PHE A 109 -5.53 28.00 -4.66
N VAL A 110 -4.21 27.87 -4.78
CA VAL A 110 -3.41 26.82 -4.14
C VAL A 110 -2.21 27.46 -3.47
N ILE A 111 -1.55 26.73 -2.56
CA ILE A 111 -0.36 27.23 -1.87
C ILE A 111 0.89 26.74 -2.58
N GLU A 112 1.66 27.70 -3.07
CA GLU A 112 3.00 27.47 -3.59
C GLU A 112 4.05 28.03 -2.64
N LEU A 113 5.21 27.36 -2.62
CA LEU A 113 6.36 27.80 -1.83
C LEU A 113 7.23 28.71 -2.68
N GLN A 114 7.48 29.92 -2.18
CA GLN A 114 8.45 30.83 -2.77
C GLN A 114 9.79 30.69 -2.05
N PRO A 115 10.89 30.30 -2.74
CA PRO A 115 12.21 30.30 -2.13
C PRO A 115 12.61 31.72 -1.73
N ALA A 116 12.97 31.90 -0.47
CA ALA A 116 13.52 33.14 0.04
C ALA A 116 14.87 32.82 0.72
N PRO A 117 16.00 33.42 0.27
CA PRO A 117 17.25 33.28 0.99
C PRO A 117 17.11 33.96 2.36
N PHE A 118 17.69 33.37 3.41
CA PHE A 118 17.80 34.07 4.69
C PHE A 118 18.67 35.32 4.52
N THR A 119 18.07 36.50 4.65
CA THR A 119 18.73 37.81 4.49
C THR A 119 19.07 38.50 5.82
N ALA A 120 18.71 37.91 6.97
CA ALA A 120 18.95 38.48 8.29
C ALA A 120 20.44 38.44 8.70
N GLY A 121 20.88 39.45 9.46
CA GLY A 121 22.26 39.58 9.95
C GLY A 121 22.67 38.49 10.97
N ASP A 122 23.98 38.34 11.18
CA ASP A 122 24.61 37.21 11.89
C ASP A 122 24.24 37.04 13.38
N ALA A 123 23.50 37.98 13.99
CA ALA A 123 23.15 37.95 15.42
C ALA A 123 21.64 38.11 15.66
N PRO A 124 21.03 37.29 16.54
CA PRO A 124 19.64 37.49 16.96
C PRO A 124 19.49 38.85 17.67
N PRO A 125 18.36 39.56 17.50
CA PRO A 125 18.13 40.90 18.07
C PRO A 125 17.70 40.78 19.54
N LEU A 126 18.46 40.02 20.32
CA LEU A 126 18.25 39.76 21.74
C LEU A 126 19.54 40.07 22.47
N ASP A 127 19.41 40.76 23.60
CA ASP A 127 20.50 41.07 24.51
C ASP A 127 20.18 40.58 25.93
N GLU A 128 21.06 40.90 26.89
CA GLU A 128 20.94 40.52 28.29
C GLU A 128 19.69 41.11 28.99
N SER A 129 19.01 42.10 28.38
CA SER A 129 17.79 42.69 28.93
C SER A 129 16.55 41.85 28.66
N ALA A 130 16.56 41.02 27.60
CA ALA A 130 15.42 40.23 27.18
C ALA A 130 15.08 39.11 28.18
N VAL A 131 13.79 38.82 28.34
CA VAL A 131 13.25 37.71 29.13
C VAL A 131 12.45 36.81 28.20
N VAL A 132 12.97 35.63 27.89
CA VAL A 132 12.36 34.71 26.92
C VAL A 132 11.75 33.52 27.65
N LEU A 133 10.44 33.32 27.45
CA LEU A 133 9.73 32.14 27.92
C LEU A 133 9.82 31.02 26.89
N VAL A 134 10.33 29.86 27.29
CA VAL A 134 10.50 28.70 26.41
C VAL A 134 9.62 27.53 26.89
N THR A 135 8.58 27.19 26.12
CA THR A 135 7.73 26.01 26.42
C THR A 135 8.38 24.75 25.91
N GLY A 136 8.31 23.66 26.67
CA GLY A 136 9.06 22.44 26.34
C GLY A 136 10.59 22.66 26.40
N GLY A 137 11.06 23.78 26.95
CA GLY A 137 12.46 24.19 26.96
C GLY A 137 13.37 23.40 27.90
N ALA A 138 12.81 22.41 28.62
CA ALA A 138 13.54 21.65 29.62
C ALA A 138 14.22 20.38 29.05
N ARG A 139 13.81 19.92 27.85
CA ARG A 139 14.27 18.66 27.23
C ARG A 139 14.31 18.77 25.70
N GLY A 140 14.96 17.81 25.05
CA GLY A 140 14.94 17.67 23.59
C GLY A 140 15.34 18.94 22.83
N LEU A 141 14.66 19.24 21.72
CA LEU A 141 14.95 20.41 20.90
C LEU A 141 14.74 21.74 21.64
N GLY A 142 13.72 21.84 22.49
CA GLY A 142 13.46 23.05 23.26
C GLY A 142 14.62 23.41 24.20
N ALA A 143 15.24 22.42 24.83
CA ALA A 143 16.43 22.63 25.66
C ALA A 143 17.64 23.09 24.84
N ARG A 144 17.87 22.51 23.65
CA ARG A 144 18.97 22.92 22.77
C ARG A 144 18.82 24.39 22.34
N VAL A 145 17.61 24.79 21.95
CA VAL A 145 17.29 26.17 21.57
C VAL A 145 17.46 27.13 22.75
N ALA A 146 16.97 26.76 23.93
CA ALA A 146 17.13 27.56 25.14
C ALA A 146 18.62 27.71 25.53
N LEU A 147 19.42 26.65 25.41
CA LEU A 147 20.85 26.69 25.69
C LEU A 147 21.61 27.57 24.68
N ASP A 148 21.29 27.50 23.39
CA ASP A 148 21.91 28.35 22.38
C ASP A 148 21.61 29.84 22.62
N LEU A 149 20.37 30.17 22.98
CA LEU A 149 19.98 31.53 23.40
C LEU A 149 20.79 31.97 24.63
N ALA A 150 20.89 31.11 25.65
CA ALA A 150 21.62 31.38 26.88
C ALA A 150 23.12 31.64 26.63
N GLN A 151 23.73 30.91 25.70
CA GLN A 151 25.16 30.99 25.40
C GLN A 151 25.51 32.20 24.54
N ARG A 152 24.68 32.55 23.56
CA ARG A 152 25.02 33.59 22.57
C ARG A 152 24.56 34.99 22.95
N THR A 153 23.41 35.10 23.63
CA THR A 153 22.77 36.39 23.92
C THR A 153 22.81 36.75 25.40
N ARG A 154 22.99 35.74 26.26
CA ARG A 154 22.88 35.85 27.72
C ARG A 154 21.53 36.43 28.18
N CYS A 155 20.49 36.32 27.37
CA CYS A 155 19.14 36.69 27.78
C CYS A 155 18.66 35.87 28.98
N LYS A 156 17.69 36.40 29.71
CA LYS A 156 17.10 35.72 30.85
C LYS A 156 16.05 34.73 30.36
N LEU A 157 15.99 33.55 30.97
CA LEU A 157 15.14 32.47 30.49
C LEU A 157 14.11 32.03 31.54
N VAL A 158 12.86 31.93 31.12
CA VAL A 158 11.79 31.24 31.85
C VAL A 158 11.54 29.91 31.15
N ILE A 159 12.10 28.83 31.70
CA ILE A 159 11.97 27.49 31.14
C ILE A 159 10.72 26.83 31.69
N VAL A 160 9.81 26.43 30.80
CA VAL A 160 8.52 25.86 31.17
C VAL A 160 8.46 24.38 30.81
N GLY A 161 8.09 23.52 31.77
CA GLY A 161 7.85 22.10 31.52
C GLY A 161 6.97 21.43 32.59
N SER A 162 6.43 20.25 32.30
CA SER A 162 5.47 19.57 33.21
C SER A 162 6.14 18.65 34.26
N ARG A 163 7.39 18.22 34.01
CA ARG A 163 8.13 17.28 34.87
C ARG A 163 8.84 18.00 36.03
N PRO A 164 9.10 17.33 37.16
CA PRO A 164 9.92 17.94 38.22
C PRO A 164 11.40 18.03 37.80
N ALA A 165 12.11 19.04 38.28
CA ALA A 165 13.55 19.24 38.08
C ALA A 165 14.35 18.58 39.22
N GLU A 166 14.24 17.26 39.36
CA GLU A 166 14.90 16.51 40.42
C GLU A 166 16.42 16.41 40.18
N PRO A 167 17.26 16.39 41.25
CA PRO A 167 18.70 16.20 41.12
C PRO A 167 19.05 14.97 40.27
N GLY A 168 19.94 15.14 39.29
CA GLY A 168 20.37 14.06 38.38
C GLY A 168 19.48 13.85 37.15
N SER A 169 18.28 14.43 37.09
CA SER A 169 17.40 14.38 35.91
C SER A 169 17.97 15.16 34.71
N GLU A 170 17.57 14.80 33.49
CA GLU A 170 17.90 15.54 32.25
C GLU A 170 17.52 17.03 32.38
N VAL A 171 16.35 17.31 32.97
CA VAL A 171 15.87 18.69 33.21
C VAL A 171 16.84 19.46 34.09
N ALA A 172 17.27 18.88 35.22
CA ALA A 172 18.20 19.54 36.13
C ALA A 172 19.58 19.79 35.49
N LYS A 173 20.07 18.86 34.66
CA LYS A 173 21.32 19.01 33.89
C LYS A 173 21.24 20.16 32.90
N ASN A 174 20.21 20.18 32.05
CA ASN A 174 20.01 21.24 31.05
C ASN A 174 19.88 22.63 31.70
N LEU A 175 19.14 22.74 32.80
CA LEU A 175 19.02 24.00 33.54
C LEU A 175 20.35 24.46 34.15
N ALA A 176 21.19 23.52 34.62
CA ALA A 176 22.52 23.85 35.15
C ALA A 176 23.44 24.36 34.03
N GLU A 177 23.44 23.71 32.86
CA GLU A 177 24.22 24.14 31.69
C GLU A 177 23.82 25.54 31.21
N MET A 178 22.51 25.83 31.14
CA MET A 178 22.03 27.17 30.79
C MET A 178 22.47 28.24 31.81
N ARG A 179 22.52 27.91 33.10
CA ARG A 179 23.02 28.84 34.14
C ARG A 179 24.52 29.04 34.07
N GLN A 180 25.28 28.00 33.72
CA GLN A 180 26.74 28.08 33.55
C GLN A 180 27.15 28.98 32.38
N SER A 181 26.27 29.24 31.42
CA SER A 181 26.53 30.22 30.34
C SER A 181 26.54 31.68 30.82
N GLY A 182 26.15 31.94 32.07
CA GLY A 182 25.98 33.26 32.66
C GLY A 182 24.57 33.83 32.55
N SER A 183 23.63 33.11 31.93
CA SER A 183 22.22 33.51 31.87
C SER A 183 21.50 33.28 33.20
N ARG A 184 20.55 34.16 33.53
CA ARG A 184 19.63 33.93 34.65
C ARG A 184 18.45 33.08 34.19
N VAL A 185 18.25 31.92 34.83
CA VAL A 185 17.29 30.90 34.39
C VAL A 185 16.38 30.47 35.54
N GLU A 186 15.07 30.69 35.36
CA GLU A 186 14.01 30.22 36.26
C GLU A 186 13.24 29.06 35.62
N TYR A 187 12.98 28.02 36.41
CA TYR A 187 12.20 26.86 35.96
C TYR A 187 10.78 26.93 36.51
N VAL A 188 9.79 26.94 35.61
CA VAL A 188 8.38 26.97 35.97
C VAL A 188 7.76 25.62 35.62
N ARG A 189 7.34 24.88 36.64
CA ARG A 189 6.58 23.64 36.46
C ARG A 189 5.16 23.96 36.03
N TRP A 190 4.86 23.76 34.75
CA TRP A 190 3.56 24.01 34.15
C TRP A 190 3.28 23.00 33.05
N ASP A 191 2.16 22.28 33.18
CA ASP A 191 1.54 21.64 32.02
C ASP A 191 0.80 22.72 31.23
N VAL A 192 1.36 23.11 30.08
CA VAL A 192 0.84 24.20 29.25
C VAL A 192 -0.58 23.95 28.72
N ARG A 193 -1.07 22.70 28.75
CA ARG A 193 -2.48 22.38 28.46
C ARG A 193 -3.43 22.99 29.50
N SER A 194 -2.96 23.18 30.73
CA SER A 194 -3.72 23.80 31.81
C SER A 194 -3.83 25.31 31.61
N ALA A 195 -5.05 25.83 31.63
CA ALA A 195 -5.31 27.26 31.61
C ALA A 195 -4.94 27.96 32.95
N ALA A 196 -4.73 27.21 34.02
CA ALA A 196 -4.33 27.76 35.31
C ALA A 196 -2.87 28.23 35.27
N ILE A 197 -2.66 29.53 35.48
CA ILE A 197 -1.33 30.12 35.52
C ILE A 197 -0.65 29.73 36.84
N PRO A 198 0.53 29.07 36.81
CA PRO A 198 1.22 28.65 38.03
C PRO A 198 1.83 29.84 38.76
N ALA A 199 1.85 29.78 40.10
CA ALA A 199 2.49 30.80 40.94
C ALA A 199 3.97 31.04 40.57
N GLY A 200 4.68 29.97 40.17
CA GLY A 200 6.07 30.06 39.72
C GLY A 200 6.30 30.98 38.52
N LEU A 201 5.29 31.23 37.67
CA LEU A 201 5.42 32.21 36.58
C LEU A 201 5.44 33.66 37.12
N THR A 202 4.66 33.95 38.16
CA THR A 202 4.67 35.24 38.86
C THR A 202 6.00 35.46 39.57
N GLU A 203 6.53 34.42 40.22
CA GLU A 203 7.85 34.45 40.87
C GLU A 203 8.97 34.69 39.84
N ALA A 204 8.93 34.00 38.70
CA ALA A 204 9.90 34.19 37.62
C ALA A 204 9.88 35.63 37.08
N ARG A 205 8.69 36.25 36.92
CA ARG A 205 8.57 37.66 36.52
C ARG A 205 9.15 38.61 37.56
N ALA A 206 8.91 38.37 38.85
CA ALA A 206 9.50 39.16 39.92
C ALA A 206 11.04 39.05 39.96
N SER A 207 11.57 37.86 39.65
CA SER A 207 13.02 37.59 39.61
C SER A 207 13.70 38.19 38.37
N LEU A 208 13.14 37.99 37.18
CA LEU A 208 13.81 38.24 35.90
C LEU A 208 13.37 39.53 35.20
N GLY A 209 12.14 40.00 35.46
CA GLY A 209 11.46 41.07 34.73
C GLY A 209 10.27 40.57 33.90
N PRO A 210 9.54 41.48 33.22
CA PRO A 210 8.41 41.11 32.37
C PRO A 210 8.88 40.33 31.14
N ILE A 211 8.04 39.45 30.60
CA ILE A 211 8.40 38.57 29.49
C ILE A 211 8.43 39.37 28.19
N THR A 212 9.54 39.34 27.45
CA THR A 212 9.69 40.08 26.19
C THR A 212 9.64 39.19 24.96
N GLY A 213 9.71 37.87 25.12
CA GLY A 213 9.65 36.92 24.01
C GLY A 213 9.11 35.56 24.39
N ILE A 214 8.53 34.86 23.42
CA ILE A 214 8.06 33.47 23.57
C ILE A 214 8.72 32.60 22.50
N VAL A 215 9.24 31.46 22.93
CA VAL A 215 9.63 30.35 22.05
C VAL A 215 8.79 29.13 22.42
N HIS A 216 7.86 28.74 21.56
CA HIS A 216 6.92 27.65 21.82
C HIS A 216 7.41 26.35 21.16
N CYS A 217 8.06 25.48 21.94
CA CYS A 217 8.56 24.17 21.49
C CYS A 217 7.75 22.99 22.02
N ALA A 218 6.71 23.21 22.83
CA ALA A 218 5.89 22.13 23.37
C ALA A 218 5.21 21.34 22.23
N GLY A 219 5.40 20.03 22.24
CA GLY A 219 4.79 19.12 21.27
C GLY A 219 4.99 17.66 21.67
N VAL A 220 4.06 16.82 21.23
CA VAL A 220 4.11 15.36 21.32
C VAL A 220 3.64 14.76 19.98
N ILE A 221 3.99 13.50 19.74
CA ILE A 221 3.56 12.73 18.57
C ILE A 221 2.97 11.40 19.03
N HIS A 222 1.98 10.90 18.27
CA HIS A 222 1.32 9.62 18.52
C HIS A 222 1.02 8.92 17.18
N ASP A 223 2.06 8.67 16.39
CA ASP A 223 1.93 8.29 14.98
C ASP A 223 1.17 6.96 14.79
N LYS A 224 0.03 7.04 14.12
CA LYS A 224 -0.86 5.91 13.77
C LYS A 224 -1.70 6.31 12.56
N ARG A 225 -1.94 5.37 11.64
CA ARG A 225 -2.89 5.56 10.52
C ARG A 225 -4.27 5.91 11.06
N VAL A 226 -5.07 6.61 10.27
CA VAL A 226 -6.39 7.11 10.67
C VAL A 226 -7.33 6.01 11.20
N GLY A 227 -7.23 4.79 10.67
CA GLY A 227 -8.02 3.63 11.13
C GLY A 227 -7.68 3.13 12.54
N ASP A 228 -6.43 3.32 12.97
CA ASP A 228 -5.90 2.84 14.26
C ASP A 228 -5.68 3.98 15.26
N LYS A 229 -6.05 5.21 14.89
CA LYS A 229 -5.81 6.42 15.67
C LYS A 229 -6.83 6.56 16.79
N ARG A 230 -6.37 6.62 18.05
CA ARG A 230 -7.24 6.93 19.19
C ARG A 230 -7.54 8.42 19.26
N LEU A 231 -8.78 8.76 19.61
CA LEU A 231 -9.21 10.16 19.71
C LEU A 231 -8.55 10.88 20.89
N GLU A 232 -8.22 10.16 21.96
CA GLU A 232 -7.49 10.73 23.10
C GLU A 232 -6.08 11.17 22.70
N ASP A 233 -5.38 10.36 21.91
CA ASP A 233 -4.03 10.67 21.41
C ASP A 233 -4.05 11.91 20.51
N ALA A 234 -5.03 11.98 19.61
CA ALA A 234 -5.21 13.13 18.73
C ALA A 234 -5.48 14.42 19.52
N ARG A 235 -6.32 14.36 20.56
CA ARG A 235 -6.57 15.51 21.45
C ARG A 235 -5.31 15.94 22.18
N GLU A 236 -4.52 14.99 22.69
CA GLU A 236 -3.29 15.34 23.38
C GLU A 236 -2.29 16.07 22.46
N VAL A 237 -2.13 15.61 21.22
CA VAL A 237 -1.29 16.26 20.21
C VAL A 237 -1.76 17.70 19.94
N MET A 238 -3.06 17.89 19.72
CA MET A 238 -3.67 19.20 19.51
C MET A 238 -3.49 20.12 20.73
N ASP A 239 -3.79 19.63 21.94
CA ASP A 239 -3.78 20.43 23.17
C ASP A 239 -2.37 20.91 23.54
N VAL A 240 -1.36 20.05 23.44
CA VAL A 240 0.02 20.43 23.78
C VAL A 240 0.53 21.57 22.87
N LYS A 241 0.18 21.54 21.58
CA LYS A 241 0.61 22.56 20.61
C LYS A 241 -0.28 23.81 20.64
N ILE A 242 -1.59 23.64 20.49
CA ILE A 242 -2.54 24.73 20.28
C ILE A 242 -2.99 25.33 21.60
N ALA A 243 -3.61 24.52 22.47
CA ALA A 243 -4.05 25.02 23.77
C ALA A 243 -2.85 25.52 24.60
N GLY A 244 -1.70 24.84 24.49
CA GLY A 244 -0.42 25.27 25.06
C GLY A 244 -0.01 26.69 24.65
N LEU A 245 0.04 26.99 23.35
CA LEU A 245 0.38 28.33 22.87
C LEU A 245 -0.64 29.38 23.36
N LEU A 246 -1.94 29.07 23.25
CA LEU A 246 -3.00 30.00 23.65
C LEU A 246 -2.96 30.32 25.15
N ASN A 247 -2.70 29.32 26.00
CA ASN A 247 -2.56 29.51 27.44
C ASN A 247 -1.35 30.35 27.80
N VAL A 248 -0.23 30.19 27.09
CA VAL A 248 0.96 31.03 27.26
C VAL A 248 0.66 32.46 26.83
N LEU A 249 0.06 32.68 25.65
CA LEU A 249 -0.31 34.01 25.17
C LEU A 249 -1.31 34.75 26.08
N ARG A 250 -2.21 34.00 26.74
CA ARG A 250 -3.10 34.49 27.80
C ARG A 250 -2.31 34.87 29.04
N ALA A 251 -1.45 33.98 29.51
CA ALA A 251 -0.63 34.19 30.69
C ALA A 251 0.29 35.40 30.54
N THR A 252 0.74 35.69 29.31
CA THR A 252 1.61 36.82 28.98
C THR A 252 0.88 37.99 28.31
N ALA A 253 -0.44 38.09 28.48
CA ALA A 253 -1.23 39.13 27.80
C ALA A 253 -0.88 40.56 28.24
N GLY A 254 -0.38 40.74 29.46
CA GLY A 254 0.10 42.03 29.99
C GLY A 254 1.60 42.26 29.84
N ASP A 255 2.34 41.32 29.25
CA ASP A 255 3.79 41.43 29.07
C ASP A 255 4.14 42.16 27.75
N PRO A 256 5.25 42.93 27.68
CA PRO A 256 5.67 43.69 26.51
C PRO A 256 6.39 42.78 25.48
N LEU A 257 5.65 41.85 24.90
CA LEU A 257 6.20 40.89 23.93
C LEU A 257 6.67 41.60 22.65
N ALA A 258 7.95 41.40 22.33
CA ALA A 258 8.58 41.85 21.08
C ALA A 258 8.59 40.76 20.01
N PHE A 259 8.58 39.47 20.40
CA PHE A 259 8.49 38.37 19.44
C PHE A 259 7.81 37.10 19.97
N VAL A 260 7.23 36.30 19.06
CA VAL A 260 6.77 34.93 19.27
C VAL A 260 7.35 34.04 18.17
N CYS A 261 8.08 32.99 18.53
CA CYS A 261 8.53 31.96 17.60
C CYS A 261 7.91 30.61 17.99
N ALA A 262 7.13 30.01 17.09
CA ALA A 262 6.50 28.72 17.31
C ALA A 262 7.17 27.62 16.48
N PHE A 263 7.46 26.48 17.12
CA PHE A 263 8.01 25.31 16.45
C PHE A 263 6.87 24.49 15.85
N SER A 264 6.70 24.68 14.55
CA SER A 264 5.80 23.92 13.71
C SER A 264 6.53 22.71 13.10
N SER A 265 5.90 22.06 12.12
CA SER A 265 6.46 20.90 11.43
C SER A 265 6.17 20.97 9.94
N TRP A 266 7.05 20.36 9.17
CA TRP A 266 6.84 20.18 7.74
C TRP A 266 5.55 19.45 7.36
N SER A 267 5.10 18.57 8.25
CA SER A 267 3.84 17.83 8.09
C SER A 267 2.62 18.75 7.95
N ALA A 268 2.66 19.99 8.46
CA ALA A 268 1.59 20.97 8.23
C ALA A 268 1.41 21.28 6.74
N ARG A 269 2.51 21.40 6.00
CA ARG A 269 2.50 21.79 4.58
C ARG A 269 2.29 20.61 3.64
N PHE A 270 2.88 19.45 3.96
CA PHE A 270 2.92 18.30 3.05
C PHE A 270 2.13 17.09 3.50
N GLY A 271 1.66 17.08 4.75
CA GLY A 271 1.15 15.89 5.40
C GLY A 271 2.23 14.85 5.67
N ASN A 272 1.92 13.87 6.51
CA ASN A 272 2.71 12.67 6.63
C ASN A 272 1.82 11.48 7.02
N VAL A 273 2.18 10.28 6.58
CA VAL A 273 1.43 9.05 6.90
C VAL A 273 1.42 8.86 8.42
N GLY A 274 0.24 8.69 9.00
CA GLY A 274 0.04 8.47 10.44
C GLY A 274 0.01 9.73 11.31
N GLN A 275 0.15 10.91 10.70
CA GLN A 275 0.29 12.21 11.37
C GLN A 275 -0.85 13.18 11.04
N THR A 276 -2.09 12.67 10.97
CA THR A 276 -3.28 13.48 10.65
C THR A 276 -3.58 14.57 11.69
N ASP A 277 -3.57 14.24 12.97
CA ASP A 277 -3.66 15.16 14.10
C ASP A 277 -2.45 16.10 14.24
N TYR A 278 -1.24 15.58 14.06
CA TYR A 278 -0.02 16.36 14.19
C TYR A 278 0.11 17.41 13.08
N ALA A 279 -0.20 17.04 11.83
CA ALA A 279 -0.27 18.00 10.73
C ALA A 279 -1.38 19.04 10.96
N ALA A 280 -2.55 18.62 11.47
CA ALA A 280 -3.64 19.53 11.84
C ALA A 280 -3.22 20.56 12.90
N ALA A 281 -2.55 20.10 13.96
CA ALA A 281 -2.06 20.96 15.04
C ALA A 281 -1.04 21.98 14.51
N ASN A 282 -0.11 21.54 13.66
CA ASN A 282 0.93 22.43 13.14
C ASN A 282 0.40 23.42 12.09
N GLU A 283 -0.55 23.03 11.23
CA GLU A 283 -1.16 23.97 10.27
C GLU A 283 -1.97 25.05 11.00
N LEU A 284 -2.75 24.68 12.02
CA LEU A 284 -3.45 25.66 12.84
C LEU A 284 -2.48 26.56 13.62
N LEU A 285 -1.39 25.98 14.15
CA LEU A 285 -0.33 26.75 14.81
C LEU A 285 0.22 27.83 13.88
N ASN A 286 0.51 27.47 12.63
CA ASN A 286 1.00 28.41 11.62
C ASN A 286 0.03 29.58 11.43
N ARG A 287 -1.26 29.28 11.22
CA ARG A 287 -2.26 30.34 10.99
C ARG A 287 -2.48 31.22 12.21
N LEU A 288 -2.51 30.64 13.42
CA LEU A 288 -2.64 31.42 14.65
C LEU A 288 -1.48 32.40 14.84
N VAL A 289 -0.25 31.96 14.56
CA VAL A 289 0.95 32.78 14.74
C VAL A 289 1.01 33.93 13.72
N VAL A 290 0.64 33.68 12.46
CA VAL A 290 0.58 34.71 11.41
C VAL A 290 -0.48 35.79 11.70
N GLU A 291 -1.54 35.46 12.45
CA GLU A 291 -2.56 36.43 12.86
C GLU A 291 -2.14 37.28 14.08
N LEU A 292 -1.11 36.89 14.84
CA LEU A 292 -0.71 37.59 16.08
C LEU A 292 -0.32 39.06 15.86
N PRO A 293 0.49 39.44 14.85
CA PRO A 293 0.86 40.84 14.63
C PRO A 293 -0.34 41.74 14.31
N LYS A 294 -1.42 41.17 13.73
CA LYS A 294 -2.65 41.91 13.41
C LYS A 294 -3.43 42.27 14.67
N VAL A 295 -3.36 41.44 15.72
CA VAL A 295 -4.05 41.67 17.00
C VAL A 295 -3.15 42.30 18.07
N ARG A 296 -1.83 42.25 17.90
CA ARG A 296 -0.82 42.93 18.73
C ARG A 296 0.18 43.67 17.84
N PRO A 297 -0.15 44.90 17.41
CA PRO A 297 0.74 45.70 16.56
C PRO A 297 2.13 45.86 17.20
N GLY A 298 3.18 45.65 16.41
CA GLY A 298 4.58 45.70 16.87
C GLY A 298 5.14 44.36 17.36
N LEU A 299 4.31 43.32 17.51
CA LEU A 299 4.77 41.97 17.78
C LEU A 299 5.26 41.30 16.49
N ARG A 300 6.50 40.79 16.50
CA ARG A 300 7.00 39.91 15.44
C ARG A 300 6.59 38.47 15.72
N ALA A 301 6.04 37.76 14.75
CA ALA A 301 5.56 36.40 14.97
C ALA A 301 5.99 35.48 13.83
N SER A 302 6.54 34.31 14.15
CA SER A 302 7.01 33.35 13.15
C SER A 302 6.66 31.93 13.56
N ALA A 303 6.06 31.18 12.66
CA ALA A 303 5.86 29.74 12.80
C ALA A 303 6.83 29.03 11.86
N MET A 304 7.74 28.25 12.43
CA MET A 304 8.80 27.60 11.68
C MET A 304 8.46 26.12 11.49
N GLY A 305 8.12 25.74 10.26
CA GLY A 305 7.91 24.37 9.82
C GLY A 305 9.26 23.65 9.68
N TRP A 306 9.64 22.92 10.73
CA TRP A 306 10.92 22.22 10.75
C TRP A 306 10.85 20.87 10.02
N PRO A 307 11.89 20.52 9.25
CA PRO A 307 12.18 19.14 8.89
C PRO A 307 12.75 18.40 10.11
N PRO A 308 12.91 17.05 10.07
CA PRO A 308 13.50 16.31 11.17
C PRO A 308 14.92 16.78 11.52
N TRP A 309 15.21 17.02 12.80
CA TRP A 309 16.57 17.28 13.29
C TRP A 309 17.21 15.96 13.71
N GLU A 310 18.42 15.67 13.23
CA GLU A 310 19.10 14.38 13.44
C GLU A 310 19.22 13.97 14.90
N SER A 311 19.41 14.94 15.81
CA SER A 311 19.56 14.71 17.24
C SER A 311 18.24 14.58 18.01
N SER A 312 17.10 14.83 17.34
CA SER A 312 15.80 14.80 18.00
C SER A 312 15.33 13.36 18.20
N GLY A 313 14.79 13.06 19.38
CA GLY A 313 14.25 11.73 19.67
C GLY A 313 13.19 11.27 18.65
N MET A 314 12.45 12.22 18.04
CA MET A 314 11.47 11.92 16.98
C MET A 314 12.13 11.54 15.64
N ALA A 315 13.32 12.06 15.33
CA ALA A 315 14.03 11.72 14.10
C ALA A 315 14.93 10.48 14.25
N GLN A 316 15.42 10.23 15.46
CA GLN A 316 16.22 9.05 15.78
C GLN A 316 15.40 7.75 15.71
N THR A 317 14.07 7.83 15.91
CA THR A 317 13.15 6.71 15.71
C THR A 317 12.80 6.45 14.25
N ILE A 318 13.21 7.31 13.30
CA ILE A 318 12.94 7.13 11.86
C ILE A 318 13.93 6.11 11.29
N PRO A 319 13.47 4.95 10.78
CA PRO A 319 14.34 3.91 10.22
C PRO A 319 15.15 4.41 9.02
N ALA A 320 16.37 3.88 8.82
CA ALA A 320 17.27 4.32 7.73
C ALA A 320 16.65 4.26 6.31
N PRO A 321 15.85 3.23 5.93
CA PRO A 321 15.19 3.21 4.61
C PRO A 321 14.11 4.29 4.46
N LEU A 322 13.36 4.58 5.53
CA LEU A 322 12.37 5.65 5.53
C LEU A 322 13.05 7.02 5.50
N ARG A 323 14.17 7.18 6.23
CA ARG A 323 15.03 8.36 6.15
C ARG A 323 15.55 8.57 4.71
N ALA A 324 16.05 7.52 4.06
CA ALA A 324 16.50 7.57 2.68
C ALA A 324 15.34 7.87 1.69
N ALA A 325 14.15 7.31 1.93
CA ALA A 325 12.95 7.61 1.14
C ALA A 325 12.50 9.07 1.31
N MET A 326 12.47 9.58 2.55
CA MET A 326 12.18 10.98 2.86
C MET A 326 13.20 11.91 2.19
N GLN A 327 14.50 11.59 2.28
CA GLN A 327 15.56 12.34 1.58
C GLN A 327 15.38 12.30 0.05
N LYS A 328 14.98 11.16 -0.52
CA LYS A 328 14.64 11.01 -1.95
C LYS A 328 13.37 11.77 -2.33
N GLU A 329 12.45 11.99 -1.39
CA GLU A 329 11.29 12.89 -1.50
C GLU A 329 11.65 14.37 -1.28
N GLY A 330 12.93 14.69 -1.10
CA GLY A 330 13.43 16.07 -0.93
C GLY A 330 13.33 16.58 0.50
N ILE A 331 13.13 15.71 1.50
CA ILE A 331 13.07 16.09 2.90
C ILE A 331 14.48 16.08 3.53
N PRO A 332 15.15 17.21 3.85
CA PRO A 332 16.45 17.14 4.48
C PRO A 332 16.33 16.74 5.95
N PHE A 333 17.42 16.23 6.48
CA PHE A 333 17.61 16.04 7.91
C PHE A 333 18.60 17.13 8.35
N LEU A 334 18.21 17.93 9.34
CA LEU A 334 19.04 19.04 9.80
C LEU A 334 19.95 18.58 10.94
N THR A 335 21.21 18.96 10.85
CA THR A 335 22.10 18.95 12.01
C THR A 335 21.65 20.02 13.00
N ASP A 336 22.01 19.87 14.28
CA ASP A 336 21.71 20.88 15.30
C ASP A 336 22.28 22.24 14.95
N ALA A 337 23.49 22.28 14.38
CA ALA A 337 24.14 23.52 13.98
C ALA A 337 23.33 24.25 12.91
N ALA A 338 22.85 23.53 11.88
CA ALA A 338 22.04 24.09 10.81
C ALA A 338 20.66 24.56 11.32
N GLY A 339 20.02 23.76 12.16
CA GLY A 339 18.73 24.11 12.76
C GLY A 339 18.79 25.34 13.67
N LEU A 340 19.79 25.41 14.56
CA LEU A 340 20.00 26.56 15.44
C LEU A 340 20.38 27.83 14.65
N GLU A 341 21.15 27.69 13.58
CA GLU A 341 21.46 28.81 12.68
C GLU A 341 20.22 29.37 12.00
N ALA A 342 19.37 28.51 11.43
CA ALA A 342 18.11 28.93 10.83
C ALA A 342 17.19 29.62 11.86
N PHE A 343 17.13 29.10 13.09
CA PHE A 343 16.37 29.71 14.19
C PHE A 343 16.87 31.12 14.53
N ARG A 344 18.18 31.30 14.68
CA ARG A 344 18.77 32.63 14.98
C ARG A 344 18.50 33.64 13.89
N ARG A 345 18.67 33.25 12.63
CA ARG A 345 18.37 34.12 11.49
C ARG A 345 16.91 34.54 11.49
N GLN A 346 15.99 33.62 11.81
CA GLN A 346 14.59 33.97 11.89
C GLN A 346 14.27 34.95 13.02
N LEU A 347 14.95 34.88 14.16
CA LEU A 347 14.77 35.88 15.22
C LEU A 347 15.18 37.29 14.76
N GLY A 348 16.13 37.40 13.82
CA GLY A 348 16.60 38.65 13.22
C GLY A 348 15.76 39.18 12.07
N ASP A 349 14.81 38.39 11.56
CA ASP A 349 13.92 38.80 10.48
C ASP A 349 12.85 39.80 10.98
N PRO A 350 12.70 40.97 10.34
CA PRO A 350 11.67 41.93 10.70
C PRO A 350 10.25 41.53 10.28
N GLU A 351 10.05 40.67 9.27
CA GLU A 351 8.72 40.40 8.69
C GLU A 351 7.99 39.18 9.28
N GLY A 352 8.72 38.17 9.74
CA GLY A 352 8.14 36.97 10.34
C GLY A 352 7.29 36.14 9.36
N GLY A 353 6.31 35.38 9.85
CA GLY A 353 5.36 34.63 9.00
C GLY A 353 5.33 33.11 9.18
N ASP A 354 4.66 32.43 8.23
CA ASP A 354 4.63 30.97 8.10
C ASP A 354 5.78 30.52 7.20
N LEU A 355 6.78 29.87 7.78
CA LEU A 355 8.06 29.62 7.14
C LEU A 355 8.39 28.15 7.14
N LEU A 356 9.07 27.71 6.08
CA LEU A 356 9.47 26.33 5.90
C LEU A 356 10.99 26.26 5.81
N VAL A 357 11.61 25.52 6.71
CA VAL A 357 13.08 25.41 6.72
C VAL A 357 13.50 24.25 5.83
N GLY A 358 14.40 24.52 4.88
CA GLY A 358 14.89 23.50 3.95
C GLY A 358 16.26 23.84 3.38
N THR A 359 16.91 22.85 2.78
CA THR A 359 18.21 22.99 2.10
C THR A 359 18.09 23.06 0.57
N GLY A 360 16.85 23.09 0.05
CA GLY A 360 16.50 23.19 -1.37
C GLY A 360 14.98 23.23 -1.56
N THR A 361 14.52 23.35 -2.82
CA THR A 361 13.09 23.28 -3.15
C THR A 361 12.65 21.81 -3.21
N PRO A 362 11.69 21.36 -2.39
CA PRO A 362 11.20 19.99 -2.46
C PRO A 362 10.55 19.74 -3.84
N PRO A 363 10.67 18.52 -4.41
CA PRO A 363 10.12 18.20 -5.71
C PRO A 363 8.60 18.38 -5.70
N GLN A 364 8.07 19.22 -6.60
CA GLN A 364 6.62 19.30 -6.82
C GLN A 364 6.14 17.98 -7.44
N ARG A 365 5.40 17.19 -6.67
CA ARG A 365 4.76 15.97 -7.17
C ARG A 365 3.41 16.34 -7.76
N ARG A 366 3.34 16.46 -9.07
CA ARG A 366 2.06 16.62 -9.76
C ARG A 366 1.55 15.25 -10.17
N SER A 367 0.54 14.78 -9.47
CA SER A 367 -0.23 13.60 -9.89
C SER A 367 -1.65 14.02 -10.17
N ALA A 368 -2.17 13.58 -11.30
CA ALA A 368 -3.57 13.75 -11.61
C ALA A 368 -4.23 12.39 -11.80
N THR A 369 -5.51 12.26 -11.47
CA THR A 369 -6.24 11.02 -11.67
C THR A 369 -7.68 11.33 -12.02
N ALA A 370 -8.11 10.88 -13.19
CA ALA A 370 -9.50 10.94 -13.60
C ALA A 370 -10.10 9.53 -13.56
N ALA A 371 -11.29 9.39 -12.99
CA ALA A 371 -12.03 8.14 -12.99
C ALA A 371 -13.34 8.31 -13.75
N MET A 372 -13.74 7.30 -14.52
CA MET A 372 -15.04 7.28 -15.19
C MET A 372 -15.61 5.88 -15.25
N ARG A 373 -16.93 5.78 -15.33
CA ARG A 373 -17.61 4.50 -15.52
C ARG A 373 -18.13 4.41 -16.96
N LEU A 374 -17.58 3.47 -17.72
CA LEU A 374 -18.04 3.19 -19.08
C LEU A 374 -19.19 2.21 -19.06
N SER A 375 -20.22 2.45 -19.86
CA SER A 375 -21.30 1.50 -20.13
C SER A 375 -21.94 1.83 -21.47
N LEU A 376 -22.69 0.88 -22.06
CA LEU A 376 -23.45 1.16 -23.28
C LEU A 376 -24.60 2.16 -23.06
N GLU A 377 -25.05 2.33 -21.82
CA GLU A 377 -26.09 3.29 -21.44
C GLU A 377 -25.53 4.72 -21.44
N THR A 378 -24.40 4.93 -20.77
CA THR A 378 -23.78 6.25 -20.62
C THR A 378 -22.88 6.65 -21.81
N HIS A 379 -22.42 5.68 -22.61
CA HIS A 379 -21.52 5.87 -23.76
C HIS A 379 -22.03 5.07 -24.97
N PRO A 380 -23.19 5.44 -25.55
CA PRO A 380 -23.86 4.68 -26.60
C PRO A 380 -23.03 4.44 -27.87
N PHE A 381 -22.04 5.29 -28.17
CA PHE A 381 -21.15 5.10 -29.33
C PHE A 381 -20.33 3.79 -29.25
N LEU A 382 -20.08 3.25 -28.05
CA LEU A 382 -19.40 1.97 -27.87
C LEU A 382 -20.18 0.80 -28.51
N GLY A 383 -21.51 0.92 -28.58
CA GLY A 383 -22.37 -0.04 -29.28
C GLY A 383 -22.15 -0.07 -30.80
N ASP A 384 -21.57 1.00 -31.35
CA ASP A 384 -21.22 1.15 -32.77
C ASP A 384 -19.74 0.83 -33.04
N HIS A 385 -18.91 0.57 -32.02
CA HIS A 385 -17.52 0.11 -32.15
C HIS A 385 -17.39 -1.36 -31.73
N LYS A 386 -17.82 -2.28 -32.61
CA LYS A 386 -17.86 -3.72 -32.32
C LYS A 386 -16.83 -4.48 -33.14
N VAL A 387 -15.84 -5.07 -32.49
CA VAL A 387 -14.91 -5.99 -33.15
C VAL A 387 -15.38 -7.41 -32.86
N ARG A 388 -15.77 -8.16 -33.91
CA ARG A 388 -16.35 -9.52 -33.77
C ARG A 388 -17.52 -9.55 -32.78
N ASP A 389 -18.45 -8.60 -32.93
CA ASP A 389 -19.63 -8.41 -32.08
C ASP A 389 -19.37 -8.03 -30.61
N VAL A 390 -18.13 -7.74 -30.23
CA VAL A 390 -17.77 -7.27 -28.88
C VAL A 390 -17.56 -5.75 -28.86
N PRO A 391 -18.34 -4.98 -28.07
CA PRO A 391 -18.10 -3.55 -27.85
C PRO A 391 -16.74 -3.32 -27.20
N LEU A 392 -15.88 -2.53 -27.85
CA LEU A 392 -14.51 -2.24 -27.40
C LEU A 392 -14.29 -0.73 -27.32
N LEU A 393 -13.58 -0.24 -26.30
CA LEU A 393 -13.16 1.18 -26.27
C LEU A 393 -12.16 1.47 -27.42
N PRO A 394 -12.45 2.41 -28.33
CA PRO A 394 -11.50 2.80 -29.36
C PRO A 394 -10.22 3.41 -28.77
N MET A 395 -9.06 3.15 -29.40
CA MET A 395 -7.80 3.82 -29.02
C MET A 395 -7.91 5.35 -29.12
N ALA A 396 -8.70 5.86 -30.08
CA ALA A 396 -8.98 7.27 -30.23
C ALA A 396 -9.64 7.88 -28.97
N SER A 397 -10.51 7.13 -28.30
CA SER A 397 -11.12 7.57 -27.04
C SER A 397 -10.11 7.57 -25.89
N ALA A 398 -9.22 6.56 -25.81
CA ALA A 398 -8.15 6.56 -24.82
C ALA A 398 -7.17 7.73 -25.02
N LEU A 399 -6.90 8.10 -26.28
CA LEU A 399 -6.09 9.27 -26.62
C LEU A 399 -6.72 10.58 -26.15
N ASP A 400 -8.04 10.76 -26.28
CA ASP A 400 -8.74 11.93 -25.72
C ASP A 400 -8.57 12.03 -24.20
N LEU A 401 -8.72 10.91 -23.49
CA LEU A 401 -8.58 10.89 -22.02
C LEU A 401 -7.16 11.28 -21.59
N PHE A 402 -6.16 10.73 -22.28
CA PHE A 402 -4.76 11.10 -22.07
C PHE A 402 -4.48 12.56 -22.41
N ALA A 403 -5.05 13.08 -23.50
CA ALA A 403 -4.89 14.48 -23.87
C ALA A 403 -5.56 15.42 -22.86
N ALA A 404 -6.72 15.05 -22.34
CA ALA A 404 -7.42 15.82 -21.32
C ALA A 404 -6.61 15.87 -20.01
N LEU A 405 -6.16 14.72 -19.52
CA LEU A 405 -5.30 14.61 -18.33
C LEU A 405 -3.98 15.36 -18.49
N ALA A 406 -3.35 15.26 -19.66
CA ALA A 406 -2.08 15.93 -19.93
C ALA A 406 -2.23 17.45 -19.97
N ARG A 407 -3.26 17.98 -20.65
CA ARG A 407 -3.45 19.43 -20.87
C ARG A 407 -3.56 20.22 -19.57
N GLU A 408 -4.10 19.63 -18.52
CA GLU A 408 -4.14 20.25 -17.20
C GLU A 408 -2.75 20.43 -16.57
N GLN A 409 -1.75 19.64 -16.99
CA GLN A 409 -0.45 19.54 -16.32
C GLN A 409 0.73 20.06 -17.14
N VAL A 410 0.72 19.87 -18.47
CA VAL A 410 1.84 20.32 -19.35
C VAL A 410 1.79 21.82 -19.69
N GLY A 411 0.69 22.50 -19.38
CA GLY A 411 0.51 23.93 -19.64
C GLY A 411 0.17 24.28 -21.10
N PRO A 412 0.12 25.58 -21.44
CA PRO A 412 -0.28 26.03 -22.76
C PRO A 412 0.81 25.73 -23.81
N GLY A 413 0.42 25.11 -24.93
CA GLY A 413 1.32 24.81 -26.04
C GLY A 413 0.81 23.68 -26.93
N ALA A 414 1.63 23.27 -27.91
CA ALA A 414 1.34 22.11 -28.73
C ALA A 414 1.53 20.84 -27.91
N LEU A 415 0.44 20.09 -27.70
CA LEU A 415 0.44 18.86 -26.91
C LEU A 415 1.16 17.76 -27.69
N GLU A 416 2.04 17.03 -27.01
CA GLU A 416 2.68 15.84 -27.54
C GLU A 416 2.35 14.63 -26.67
N ILE A 417 1.90 13.54 -27.28
CA ILE A 417 1.71 12.23 -26.64
C ILE A 417 2.61 11.22 -27.34
N ARG A 418 3.48 10.55 -26.58
CA ARG A 418 4.46 9.57 -27.06
C ARG A 418 4.15 8.17 -26.56
N ASP A 419 4.58 7.18 -27.34
CA ASP A 419 4.62 5.77 -26.97
C ASP A 419 3.28 5.26 -26.42
N LEU A 420 2.16 5.66 -27.05
CA LEU A 420 0.85 5.15 -26.65
C LEU A 420 0.78 3.65 -27.00
N LYS A 421 0.83 2.82 -25.97
CA LYS A 421 0.81 1.36 -26.05
C LYS A 421 -0.47 0.81 -25.43
N VAL A 422 -1.08 -0.13 -26.15
CA VAL A 422 -2.22 -0.91 -25.68
C VAL A 422 -1.70 -2.22 -25.07
N PHE A 423 -1.99 -2.46 -23.80
CA PHE A 423 -1.65 -3.70 -23.09
C PHE A 423 -2.83 -4.67 -23.12
N ASN A 424 -4.02 -4.15 -22.80
CA ASN A 424 -5.26 -4.91 -22.74
C ASN A 424 -6.39 -4.06 -23.33
N GLY A 425 -7.03 -4.54 -24.38
CA GLY A 425 -8.25 -3.93 -24.92
C GLY A 425 -9.36 -3.91 -23.88
N ILE A 426 -10.17 -2.85 -23.86
CA ILE A 426 -11.24 -2.67 -22.88
C ILE A 426 -12.58 -3.08 -23.51
N GLU A 427 -13.06 -4.27 -23.18
CA GLU A 427 -14.38 -4.76 -23.57
C GLU A 427 -15.48 -4.21 -22.66
N VAL A 428 -16.55 -3.66 -23.22
CA VAL A 428 -17.64 -3.02 -22.45
C VAL A 428 -18.94 -3.83 -22.58
N LYS A 429 -18.91 -5.07 -22.06
CA LYS A 429 -20.09 -5.96 -21.99
C LYS A 429 -21.00 -5.65 -20.78
N SER A 430 -20.41 -5.06 -19.75
CA SER A 430 -21.03 -4.59 -18.51
C SER A 430 -20.33 -3.30 -18.09
N PRO A 431 -20.87 -2.52 -17.13
CA PRO A 431 -20.22 -1.28 -16.73
C PRO A 431 -18.78 -1.50 -16.24
N VAL A 432 -17.80 -0.83 -16.86
CA VAL A 432 -16.36 -0.91 -16.56
C VAL A 432 -15.90 0.34 -15.82
N SER A 433 -15.11 0.18 -14.78
CA SER A 433 -14.45 1.31 -14.10
C SER A 433 -13.13 1.63 -14.79
N LEU A 434 -13.01 2.84 -15.34
CA LEU A 434 -11.76 3.37 -15.85
C LEU A 434 -11.14 4.34 -14.86
N VAL A 435 -9.82 4.22 -14.68
CA VAL A 435 -9.01 5.14 -13.90
C VAL A 435 -7.80 5.52 -14.75
N GLY A 436 -7.76 6.77 -15.20
CA GLY A 436 -6.60 7.38 -15.85
C GLY A 436 -5.73 8.04 -14.80
N GLU A 437 -4.48 7.63 -14.69
CA GLU A 437 -3.49 8.18 -13.78
C GLU A 437 -2.40 8.91 -14.55
N LEU A 438 -2.03 10.07 -14.01
CA LEU A 438 -0.95 10.90 -14.46
C LEU A 438 0.06 11.02 -13.32
N ARG A 439 1.34 10.79 -13.60
CA ARG A 439 2.43 10.95 -12.62
C ARG A 439 3.57 11.75 -13.24
N ALA A 440 3.84 12.94 -12.69
CA ALA A 440 5.00 13.74 -13.03
C ALA A 440 6.05 13.68 -11.90
N LYS A 441 7.32 13.53 -12.28
CA LYS A 441 8.47 13.85 -11.42
C LYS A 441 8.98 15.22 -11.89
N SER A 442 9.12 16.16 -10.96
CA SER A 442 9.61 17.56 -11.07
C SER A 442 9.99 18.11 -12.46
N GLU A 443 10.86 17.45 -13.24
CA GLU A 443 11.21 17.81 -14.61
C GLU A 443 11.16 16.58 -15.55
N GLY A 444 10.36 16.63 -16.64
CA GLY A 444 10.33 15.60 -17.68
C GLY A 444 8.94 15.34 -18.29
N PRO A 445 8.85 14.47 -19.31
CA PRO A 445 7.57 14.05 -19.85
C PRO A 445 6.77 13.30 -18.77
N VAL A 446 5.48 13.58 -18.74
CA VAL A 446 4.56 13.07 -17.74
C VAL A 446 4.10 11.67 -18.12
N GLN A 447 4.14 10.71 -17.18
CA GLN A 447 3.68 9.36 -17.46
C GLN A 447 2.16 9.26 -17.29
N LEU A 448 1.50 8.66 -18.28
CA LEU A 448 0.06 8.43 -18.32
C LEU A 448 -0.23 6.93 -18.31
N GLU A 449 -1.13 6.48 -17.44
CA GLU A 449 -1.66 5.11 -17.42
C GLU A 449 -3.19 5.13 -17.44
N LEU A 450 -3.83 4.23 -18.17
CA LEU A 450 -5.27 4.00 -18.10
C LEU A 450 -5.50 2.57 -17.64
N ARG A 451 -6.24 2.42 -16.54
CA ARG A 451 -6.58 1.12 -15.95
C ARG A 451 -8.08 0.85 -16.06
N ALA A 452 -8.45 -0.35 -16.49
CA ALA A 452 -9.82 -0.85 -16.50
C ALA A 452 -9.99 -1.92 -15.43
N ASP A 453 -10.91 -1.71 -14.48
CA ASP A 453 -11.16 -2.59 -13.33
C ASP A 453 -9.86 -3.00 -12.60
N GLY A 454 -8.93 -2.05 -12.47
CA GLY A 454 -7.63 -2.21 -11.82
C GLY A 454 -6.50 -2.74 -12.72
N LYS A 455 -6.80 -3.25 -13.92
CA LYS A 455 -5.81 -3.78 -14.87
C LYS A 455 -5.27 -2.68 -15.79
N LEU A 456 -3.97 -2.65 -16.03
CA LEU A 456 -3.37 -1.71 -16.97
C LEU A 456 -3.82 -2.01 -18.41
N SER A 457 -4.42 -1.02 -19.06
CA SER A 457 -4.94 -1.13 -20.43
C SER A 457 -4.16 -0.28 -21.42
N TYR A 458 -3.84 0.97 -21.06
CA TYR A 458 -3.04 1.88 -21.92
C TYR A 458 -1.93 2.54 -21.11
N ARG A 459 -0.80 2.83 -21.76
CA ARG A 459 0.26 3.70 -21.21
C ARG A 459 0.75 4.64 -22.29
N ALA A 460 1.07 5.87 -21.91
CA ALA A 460 1.71 6.84 -22.78
C ALA A 460 2.62 7.78 -21.96
N GLN A 461 3.34 8.64 -22.66
CA GLN A 461 4.02 9.80 -22.07
C GLN A 461 3.46 11.07 -22.71
N ALA A 462 3.35 12.16 -21.95
CA ALA A 462 2.89 13.44 -22.47
C ALA A 462 3.88 14.58 -22.18
N GLY A 463 3.92 15.56 -23.07
CA GLY A 463 4.76 16.74 -22.95
C GLY A 463 4.31 17.84 -23.90
N LEU A 464 5.16 18.86 -24.04
CA LEU A 464 5.00 19.87 -25.09
C LEU A 464 5.90 19.52 -26.28
N ALA A 465 5.37 19.64 -27.49
CA ALA A 465 6.14 19.47 -28.71
C ALA A 465 7.25 20.54 -28.78
N LYS A 466 8.49 20.09 -28.96
CA LYS A 466 9.68 20.98 -29.01
C LYS A 466 9.96 21.54 -30.39
N ALA A 467 9.41 20.93 -31.45
CA ALA A 467 9.67 21.28 -32.84
C ALA A 467 8.48 22.00 -33.48
N ALA A 468 8.76 22.82 -34.51
CA ALA A 468 7.73 23.48 -35.29
C ALA A 468 6.91 22.44 -36.09
N PRO A 469 5.61 22.68 -36.31
CA PRO A 469 4.75 21.80 -37.09
C PRO A 469 5.30 21.57 -38.51
N ALA A 470 5.52 20.30 -38.89
CA ALA A 470 5.95 19.91 -40.23
C ALA A 470 4.87 19.08 -40.93
N ARG A 471 4.59 19.39 -42.20
CA ARG A 471 3.67 18.60 -43.02
C ARG A 471 4.36 17.34 -43.54
N LEU A 472 3.59 16.28 -43.74
CA LEU A 472 4.04 15.07 -44.42
C LEU A 472 4.12 15.32 -45.93
N GLU A 473 5.19 14.82 -46.55
CA GLU A 473 5.32 14.84 -48.01
C GLU A 473 4.46 13.73 -48.63
N VAL A 474 3.67 14.09 -49.65
CA VAL A 474 2.75 13.17 -50.34
C VAL A 474 3.21 12.99 -51.78
N ARG A 475 3.39 11.74 -52.22
CA ARG A 475 3.78 11.41 -53.60
C ARG A 475 2.54 11.10 -54.43
N SER A 476 2.10 12.03 -55.27
CA SER A 476 0.85 11.92 -56.05
C SER A 476 1.00 11.24 -57.42
N GLU A 477 1.70 10.12 -57.52
CA GLU A 477 1.81 9.32 -58.75
C GLU A 477 0.75 8.21 -58.80
N GLY A 478 0.09 8.01 -59.94
CA GLY A 478 -0.84 6.89 -60.17
C GLY A 478 -2.09 6.88 -59.27
N VAL A 479 -2.61 8.06 -58.95
CA VAL A 479 -3.70 8.26 -57.98
C VAL A 479 -5.07 8.01 -58.59
N ARG A 480 -5.94 7.30 -57.85
CA ARG A 480 -7.37 7.10 -58.16
C ARG A 480 -8.24 8.16 -57.47
N ARG A 481 -9.20 8.74 -58.20
CA ARG A 481 -10.18 9.70 -57.65
C ARG A 481 -11.62 9.44 -58.12
N GLY A 482 -12.60 9.81 -57.31
CA GLY A 482 -14.02 9.75 -57.68
C GLY A 482 -14.45 8.34 -58.13
N ALA A 483 -14.92 8.22 -59.38
CA ALA A 483 -15.39 6.96 -59.96
C ALA A 483 -14.29 5.89 -60.12
N GLU A 484 -13.01 6.25 -60.01
CA GLU A 484 -11.88 5.32 -60.09
C GLU A 484 -11.61 4.61 -58.74
N LEU A 485 -12.29 5.01 -57.67
CA LEU A 485 -12.19 4.35 -56.37
C LEU A 485 -12.82 2.95 -56.44
N PRO A 486 -12.16 1.92 -55.91
CA PRO A 486 -12.61 0.53 -56.07
C PRO A 486 -13.84 0.16 -55.23
N LEU A 487 -14.28 1.03 -54.32
CA LEU A 487 -15.43 0.80 -53.43
C LEU A 487 -16.14 2.13 -53.15
N SER A 488 -17.47 2.12 -53.04
CA SER A 488 -18.18 3.28 -52.46
C SER A 488 -18.02 3.28 -50.94
N LEU A 489 -18.13 4.44 -50.28
CA LEU A 489 -18.11 4.49 -48.81
C LEU A 489 -19.24 3.68 -48.17
N GLU A 490 -20.41 3.64 -48.80
CA GLU A 490 -21.54 2.81 -48.36
C GLU A 490 -21.18 1.32 -48.38
N ALA A 491 -20.57 0.85 -49.47
CA ALA A 491 -20.12 -0.55 -49.57
C ALA A 491 -18.95 -0.83 -48.62
N PHE A 492 -18.05 0.13 -48.39
CA PHE A 492 -16.99 0.02 -47.40
C PHE A 492 -17.53 -0.20 -45.99
N TYR A 493 -18.47 0.63 -45.54
CA TYR A 493 -19.04 0.49 -44.20
C TYR A 493 -19.92 -0.74 -44.02
N ARG A 494 -20.57 -1.22 -45.10
CA ARG A 494 -21.40 -2.42 -45.08
C ARG A 494 -20.57 -3.71 -45.11
N ASP A 495 -19.55 -3.76 -45.97
CA ASP A 495 -18.90 -5.02 -46.35
C ASP A 495 -17.46 -5.16 -45.80
N VAL A 496 -16.84 -4.07 -45.31
CA VAL A 496 -15.41 -4.05 -44.90
C VAL A 496 -15.20 -3.53 -43.48
N ALA A 497 -15.79 -2.38 -43.13
CA ALA A 497 -15.62 -1.79 -41.81
C ALA A 497 -16.55 -2.46 -40.77
N PHE A 498 -16.17 -2.39 -39.50
CA PHE A 498 -16.97 -2.90 -38.38
C PHE A 498 -17.68 -1.78 -37.58
N HIS A 499 -17.76 -0.59 -38.16
CA HIS A 499 -18.25 0.63 -37.50
C HIS A 499 -19.74 0.87 -37.78
N GLY A 500 -20.52 0.97 -36.71
CA GLY A 500 -21.93 1.35 -36.76
C GLY A 500 -22.13 2.85 -37.05
N PRO A 501 -23.38 3.31 -37.23
CA PRO A 501 -23.70 4.61 -37.81
C PRO A 501 -23.02 5.82 -37.12
N ARG A 502 -22.88 5.83 -35.79
CA ARG A 502 -22.26 6.96 -35.07
C ARG A 502 -20.78 7.15 -35.41
N LEU A 503 -20.09 6.06 -35.75
CA LEU A 503 -18.66 6.02 -36.07
C LEU A 503 -18.35 6.09 -37.57
N GLN A 504 -19.37 6.19 -38.44
CA GLN A 504 -19.17 6.46 -39.86
C GLN A 504 -18.83 7.94 -40.05
N GLY A 505 -17.54 8.26 -39.90
CA GLY A 505 -17.04 9.64 -39.93
C GLY A 505 -16.38 10.07 -41.23
N ILE A 506 -16.09 9.16 -42.15
CA ILE A 506 -15.53 9.52 -43.47
C ILE A 506 -16.65 10.10 -44.35
N GLU A 507 -16.50 11.36 -44.76
CA GLU A 507 -17.43 12.04 -45.67
C GLU A 507 -17.11 11.73 -47.14
N ARG A 508 -15.82 11.77 -47.50
CA ARG A 508 -15.34 11.43 -48.85
C ARG A 508 -13.88 11.03 -48.85
N VAL A 509 -13.51 10.10 -49.72
CA VAL A 509 -12.11 9.86 -50.11
C VAL A 509 -11.77 10.78 -51.27
N GLU A 510 -10.78 11.65 -51.08
CA GLU A 510 -10.32 12.59 -52.11
C GLU A 510 -9.38 11.93 -53.10
N GLU A 511 -8.42 11.15 -52.58
CA GLU A 511 -7.35 10.60 -53.39
C GLU A 511 -6.79 9.31 -52.77
N LEU A 512 -6.58 8.31 -53.61
CA LEU A 512 -6.03 7.01 -53.24
C LEU A 512 -4.83 6.67 -54.12
N GLY A 513 -3.63 6.67 -53.54
CA GLY A 513 -2.38 6.31 -54.23
C GLY A 513 -1.78 4.99 -53.75
N ALA A 514 -0.64 4.63 -54.32
CA ALA A 514 0.09 3.40 -53.99
C ALA A 514 0.77 3.43 -52.60
N HIS A 515 0.96 4.62 -52.00
CA HIS A 515 1.58 4.79 -50.68
C HIS A 515 0.88 5.83 -49.80
N HIS A 516 -0.33 6.28 -50.17
CA HIS A 516 -1.09 7.26 -49.41
C HIS A 516 -2.60 7.17 -49.67
N ILE A 517 -3.37 7.73 -48.73
CA ILE A 517 -4.79 8.03 -48.89
C ILE A 517 -5.11 9.38 -48.26
N THR A 518 -5.92 10.18 -48.94
CA THR A 518 -6.45 11.44 -48.43
C THR A 518 -7.97 11.38 -48.40
N GLY A 519 -8.57 11.72 -47.27
CA GLY A 519 -10.02 11.76 -47.09
C GLY A 519 -10.45 12.88 -46.16
N TRP A 520 -11.72 13.25 -46.24
CA TRP A 520 -12.36 14.23 -45.36
C TRP A 520 -13.21 13.51 -44.33
N VAL A 521 -13.05 13.90 -43.08
CA VAL A 521 -13.75 13.31 -41.95
C VAL A 521 -14.48 14.39 -41.16
N ARG A 522 -15.66 14.07 -40.64
CA ARG A 522 -16.47 14.98 -39.82
C ARG A 522 -16.03 14.96 -38.35
N PRO A 523 -16.05 16.10 -37.64
CA PRO A 523 -15.86 16.13 -36.20
C PRO A 523 -17.10 15.67 -35.42
N SER A 524 -16.95 15.49 -34.11
CA SER A 524 -17.98 15.10 -33.15
C SER A 524 -17.99 16.03 -31.92
N LEU A 525 -19.06 15.97 -31.13
CA LEU A 525 -19.15 16.67 -29.84
C LEU A 525 -19.47 15.67 -28.71
N PRO A 526 -18.97 15.90 -27.48
CA PRO A 526 -19.24 15.02 -26.34
C PRO A 526 -20.73 14.75 -26.11
N LYS A 527 -21.56 15.80 -26.17
CA LYS A 527 -23.01 15.72 -25.97
C LYS A 527 -23.74 14.74 -26.91
N ASP A 528 -23.14 14.44 -28.06
CA ASP A 528 -23.76 13.56 -29.07
C ASP A 528 -23.36 12.08 -28.84
N TRP A 529 -22.42 11.82 -27.93
CA TRP A 529 -21.74 10.53 -27.75
C TRP A 529 -21.84 9.96 -26.33
N MET A 530 -22.04 10.80 -25.32
CA MET A 530 -22.15 10.41 -23.92
C MET A 530 -23.25 11.19 -23.21
N GLU A 531 -23.77 10.65 -22.10
CA GLU A 531 -24.65 11.39 -21.20
C GLU A 531 -23.96 12.68 -20.68
N PRO A 532 -24.72 13.70 -20.23
CA PRO A 532 -24.15 14.99 -19.82
C PRO A 532 -23.07 14.83 -18.74
N SER A 533 -21.81 15.04 -19.13
CA SER A 533 -20.62 14.81 -18.29
C SER A 533 -19.90 16.09 -17.87
N GLY A 534 -20.49 17.25 -18.15
CA GLY A 534 -19.84 18.56 -17.94
C GLY A 534 -18.81 18.95 -19.01
N ARG A 535 -18.42 18.04 -19.93
CA ARG A 535 -17.48 18.33 -21.02
C ARG A 535 -18.19 19.00 -22.21
N SER A 536 -17.79 20.22 -22.54
CA SER A 536 -18.33 20.97 -23.69
C SER A 536 -17.56 20.73 -25.00
N SER A 537 -16.34 20.19 -24.94
CA SER A 537 -15.48 19.88 -26.10
C SER A 537 -14.55 18.69 -25.83
N TRP A 538 -14.05 18.07 -26.90
CA TRP A 538 -13.00 17.04 -26.85
C TRP A 538 -11.61 17.67 -26.73
N ALA A 539 -10.70 17.03 -25.99
CA ALA A 539 -9.28 17.39 -26.02
C ALA A 539 -8.65 16.92 -27.34
N VAL A 540 -8.99 15.71 -27.76
CA VAL A 540 -8.70 15.15 -29.09
C VAL A 540 -9.97 14.47 -29.57
N ASP A 541 -10.56 14.92 -30.68
CA ASP A 541 -11.82 14.38 -31.17
C ASP A 541 -11.69 12.88 -31.53
N PRO A 542 -12.37 11.97 -30.79
CA PRO A 542 -12.23 10.54 -31.02
C PRO A 542 -12.73 10.12 -32.41
N LEU A 543 -13.76 10.79 -32.97
CA LEU A 543 -14.30 10.44 -34.27
C LEU A 543 -13.31 10.77 -35.39
N VAL A 544 -12.65 11.93 -35.31
CA VAL A 544 -11.66 12.36 -36.32
C VAL A 544 -10.49 11.38 -36.37
N VAL A 545 -9.96 11.01 -35.20
CA VAL A 545 -8.83 10.08 -35.09
C VAL A 545 -9.25 8.66 -35.49
N ASP A 546 -10.42 8.18 -35.07
CA ASP A 546 -10.91 6.86 -35.46
C ASP A 546 -11.17 6.77 -36.98
N SER A 547 -11.80 7.80 -37.56
CA SER A 547 -12.06 7.88 -39.00
C SER A 547 -10.78 7.95 -39.84
N SER A 548 -9.69 8.52 -39.30
CA SER A 548 -8.40 8.48 -39.99
C SER A 548 -7.82 7.06 -40.04
N PHE A 549 -8.03 6.24 -39.01
CA PHE A 549 -7.73 4.80 -39.06
C PHE A 549 -8.68 4.04 -40.00
N GLN A 550 -9.94 4.45 -40.13
CA GLN A 550 -10.85 3.88 -41.13
C GLN A 550 -10.37 4.16 -42.56
N LEU A 551 -9.74 5.31 -42.84
CA LEU A 551 -9.09 5.57 -44.12
C LEU A 551 -7.91 4.61 -44.38
N VAL A 552 -7.14 4.27 -43.35
CA VAL A 552 -6.08 3.24 -43.44
C VAL A 552 -6.71 1.89 -43.84
N LEU A 553 -7.82 1.51 -43.22
CA LEU A 553 -8.55 0.28 -43.54
C LEU A 553 -9.07 0.28 -44.98
N TYR A 554 -9.61 1.41 -45.44
CA TYR A 554 -10.04 1.58 -46.83
C TYR A 554 -8.87 1.39 -47.79
N TRP A 555 -7.71 2.03 -47.53
CA TRP A 555 -6.51 1.90 -48.35
C TRP A 555 -6.01 0.45 -48.43
N LEU A 556 -5.97 -0.25 -47.29
CA LEU A 556 -5.53 -1.65 -47.20
C LEU A 556 -6.42 -2.59 -48.01
N TRP A 557 -7.74 -2.42 -47.90
CA TRP A 557 -8.67 -3.22 -48.69
C TRP A 557 -8.53 -2.89 -50.18
N ALA A 558 -8.48 -1.61 -50.54
CA ALA A 558 -8.46 -1.13 -51.92
C ALA A 558 -7.17 -1.45 -52.69
N ASN A 559 -6.05 -1.68 -52.00
CA ASN A 559 -4.76 -2.01 -52.62
C ASN A 559 -4.29 -3.45 -52.37
N GLN A 560 -4.73 -4.09 -51.28
CA GLN A 560 -4.25 -5.43 -50.91
C GLN A 560 -5.36 -6.46 -50.65
N GLY A 561 -6.63 -6.04 -50.59
CA GLY A 561 -7.74 -6.93 -50.24
C GLY A 561 -7.68 -7.44 -48.81
N ARG A 562 -7.06 -6.69 -47.89
CA ARG A 562 -6.81 -7.09 -46.50
C ARG A 562 -7.47 -6.12 -45.52
N MET A 563 -7.64 -6.54 -44.27
CA MET A 563 -8.11 -5.70 -43.17
C MET A 563 -7.00 -5.50 -42.15
N ALA A 564 -7.06 -4.46 -41.31
CA ALA A 564 -6.13 -4.31 -40.18
C ALA A 564 -6.79 -3.63 -38.98
N LEU A 565 -6.20 -3.81 -37.81
CA LEU A 565 -6.57 -3.10 -36.57
C LEU A 565 -5.39 -2.23 -36.10
N PRO A 566 -5.63 -0.99 -35.62
CA PRO A 566 -4.59 -0.16 -35.01
C PRO A 566 -4.02 -0.83 -33.75
N LEU A 567 -2.69 -0.76 -33.56
CA LEU A 567 -2.00 -1.32 -32.39
C LEU A 567 -1.31 -0.28 -31.50
N ALA A 568 -0.64 0.71 -32.11
CA ALA A 568 0.15 1.72 -31.41
C ALA A 568 0.50 2.88 -32.34
N PHE A 569 0.98 3.99 -31.78
CA PHE A 569 1.71 5.02 -32.53
C PHE A 569 2.91 5.50 -31.70
N GLU A 570 3.94 5.98 -32.38
CA GLU A 570 5.15 6.49 -31.70
C GLU A 570 4.89 7.86 -31.08
N ARG A 571 4.22 8.73 -31.83
CA ARG A 571 4.05 10.13 -31.43
C ARG A 571 2.80 10.76 -32.03
N PHE A 572 2.04 11.51 -31.24
CA PHE A 572 0.93 12.34 -31.67
C PHE A 572 1.17 13.77 -31.21
N GLU A 573 1.24 14.70 -32.16
CA GLU A 573 1.42 16.14 -31.92
C GLU A 573 0.14 16.88 -32.29
N GLN A 574 -0.43 17.64 -31.36
CA GLN A 574 -1.61 18.47 -31.59
C GLN A 574 -1.24 19.95 -31.41
N HIS A 575 -1.18 20.67 -32.53
CA HIS A 575 -0.84 22.09 -32.61
C HIS A 575 -2.06 23.00 -32.48
N ALA A 576 -3.25 22.50 -32.82
CA ALA A 576 -4.53 23.19 -32.62
C ALA A 576 -5.67 22.17 -32.41
N PRO A 577 -6.77 22.55 -31.72
CA PRO A 577 -7.99 21.75 -31.67
C PRO A 577 -8.58 21.50 -33.07
N PHE A 578 -9.28 20.38 -33.27
CA PHE A 578 -9.89 20.05 -34.58
C PHE A 578 -11.04 21.00 -34.97
N GLY A 579 -11.76 21.58 -33.99
CA GLY A 579 -12.85 22.51 -34.28
C GLY A 579 -14.10 21.82 -34.85
N ALA A 580 -15.03 22.60 -35.41
CA ALA A 580 -16.35 22.13 -35.86
C ALA A 580 -16.46 21.91 -37.39
N GLY A 581 -15.44 22.29 -38.15
CA GLY A 581 -15.40 22.09 -39.62
C GLY A 581 -14.84 20.70 -40.00
N PRO A 582 -15.03 20.27 -41.26
CA PRO A 582 -14.51 18.99 -41.73
C PRO A 582 -12.97 18.99 -41.74
N ILE A 583 -12.38 17.84 -41.40
CA ILE A 583 -10.94 17.66 -41.26
C ILE A 583 -10.40 16.82 -42.42
N LYS A 584 -9.39 17.34 -43.13
CA LYS A 584 -8.67 16.60 -44.16
C LYS A 584 -7.58 15.76 -43.51
N CYS A 585 -7.74 14.45 -43.59
CA CYS A 585 -6.77 13.47 -43.10
C CYS A 585 -5.98 12.88 -44.27
N THR A 586 -4.66 12.94 -44.20
CA THR A 586 -3.77 12.28 -45.17
C THR A 586 -2.87 11.28 -44.46
N LEU A 587 -3.03 10.01 -44.78
CA LEU A 587 -2.12 8.94 -44.39
C LEU A 587 -1.01 8.81 -45.46
N VAL A 588 0.24 8.78 -45.02
CA VAL A 588 1.43 8.45 -45.83
C VAL A 588 2.08 7.21 -45.23
N LEU A 589 2.37 6.21 -46.07
CA LEU A 589 2.93 4.94 -45.63
C LEU A 589 4.45 4.97 -45.65
N ASP A 590 5.05 4.52 -44.55
CA ASP A 590 6.50 4.43 -44.37
C ASP A 590 6.98 3.00 -44.67
N GLU A 591 6.29 2.00 -44.11
CA GLU A 591 6.65 0.58 -44.22
C GLU A 591 5.40 -0.30 -44.39
N VAL A 592 5.44 -1.26 -45.32
CA VAL A 592 4.36 -2.21 -45.56
C VAL A 592 4.94 -3.62 -45.63
N SER A 593 4.57 -4.48 -44.68
CA SER A 593 5.00 -5.88 -44.64
C SER A 593 3.82 -6.85 -44.70
N ALA A 594 4.11 -8.15 -44.71
CA ALA A 594 3.08 -9.18 -44.66
C ALA A 594 2.20 -9.06 -43.41
N ASP A 595 2.73 -8.64 -42.26
CA ASP A 595 1.99 -8.71 -40.99
C ASP A 595 1.74 -7.35 -40.33
N THR A 596 2.39 -6.27 -40.82
CA THR A 596 2.32 -4.94 -40.20
C THR A 596 2.35 -3.82 -41.24
N LEU A 597 1.58 -2.78 -40.99
CA LEU A 597 1.61 -1.51 -41.73
C LEU A 597 2.06 -0.40 -40.78
N VAL A 598 3.02 0.41 -41.22
CA VAL A 598 3.50 1.60 -40.50
C VAL A 598 3.34 2.83 -41.40
N GLY A 599 2.70 3.87 -40.89
CA GLY A 599 2.55 5.14 -41.62
C GLY A 599 2.24 6.30 -40.71
N SER A 600 2.33 7.51 -41.25
CA SER A 600 2.07 8.76 -40.55
C SER A 600 0.82 9.44 -41.10
N ILE A 601 0.04 10.11 -40.23
CA ILE A 601 -1.21 10.77 -40.58
C ILE A 601 -1.10 12.25 -40.24
N GLN A 602 -1.38 13.14 -41.19
CA GLN A 602 -1.54 14.57 -40.93
C GLN A 602 -3.02 14.97 -40.96
N TYR A 603 -3.37 15.94 -40.12
CA TYR A 603 -4.74 16.46 -39.97
C TYR A 603 -4.74 17.96 -40.29
N LEU A 604 -5.49 18.34 -41.32
CA LEU A 604 -5.59 19.70 -41.84
C LEU A 604 -7.03 20.21 -41.72
N ASP A 605 -7.22 21.50 -41.45
CA ASP A 605 -8.54 22.13 -41.61
C ASP A 605 -8.86 22.41 -43.09
N ALA A 606 -10.04 22.97 -43.35
CA ALA A 606 -10.48 23.33 -44.70
C ALA A 606 -9.63 24.40 -45.40
N THR A 607 -8.74 25.07 -44.67
CA THR A 607 -7.79 26.08 -45.18
C THR A 607 -6.38 25.52 -45.34
N ASP A 608 -6.23 24.19 -45.27
CA ASP A 608 -4.96 23.47 -45.24
C ASP A 608 -4.07 23.84 -44.04
N ARG A 609 -4.60 24.36 -42.93
CA ARG A 609 -3.79 24.60 -41.72
C ARG A 609 -3.53 23.27 -41.00
N LEU A 610 -2.29 23.02 -40.57
CA LEU A 610 -1.93 21.84 -39.79
C LEU A 610 -2.46 21.92 -38.36
N LEU A 611 -3.31 20.96 -38.01
CA LEU A 611 -3.92 20.85 -36.68
C LEU A 611 -3.19 19.83 -35.82
N ALA A 612 -2.85 18.67 -36.41
CA ALA A 612 -2.14 17.59 -35.72
C ALA A 612 -1.35 16.70 -36.70
N VAL A 613 -0.39 15.93 -36.16
CA VAL A 613 0.32 14.85 -36.86
C VAL A 613 0.43 13.64 -35.95
N MET A 614 0.12 12.46 -36.48
CA MET A 614 0.39 11.16 -35.86
C MET A 614 1.53 10.49 -36.61
N HIS A 615 2.64 10.21 -35.94
CA HIS A 615 3.82 9.59 -36.53
C HIS A 615 3.83 8.09 -36.28
N ARG A 616 4.18 7.35 -37.34
CA ARG A 616 4.46 5.91 -37.30
C ARG A 616 3.37 5.11 -36.58
N ALA A 617 2.11 5.39 -36.91
CA ALA A 617 0.97 4.58 -36.52
C ALA A 617 1.14 3.17 -37.10
N ARG A 618 1.01 2.17 -36.23
CA ARG A 618 1.17 0.74 -36.56
C ARG A 618 -0.19 0.06 -36.57
N ALA A 619 -0.47 -0.70 -37.63
CA ALA A 619 -1.65 -1.53 -37.73
C ALA A 619 -1.26 -3.00 -38.00
N LYS A 620 -1.94 -3.93 -37.31
CA LYS A 620 -1.78 -5.37 -37.54
C LYS A 620 -2.75 -5.84 -38.60
N VAL A 621 -2.22 -6.47 -39.64
CA VAL A 621 -3.05 -6.97 -40.74
C VAL A 621 -3.76 -8.26 -40.31
N LEU A 622 -5.07 -8.33 -40.54
CA LEU A 622 -5.94 -9.48 -40.32
C LEU A 622 -6.20 -10.19 -41.66
N GLU A 623 -6.39 -11.51 -41.64
CA GLU A 623 -6.94 -12.23 -42.80
C GLU A 623 -8.36 -11.73 -43.09
N ALA A 624 -8.63 -11.41 -44.36
CA ALA A 624 -9.95 -10.95 -44.79
C ALA A 624 -11.00 -12.07 -44.61
N PRO A 625 -12.27 -11.74 -44.28
CA PRO A 625 -13.35 -12.71 -44.37
C PRO A 625 -13.50 -13.16 -45.85
N ARG A 626 -13.78 -14.46 -46.05
CA ARG A 626 -13.86 -15.17 -47.34
C ARG A 626 -14.43 -14.35 -48.53
N PRO A 627 -13.96 -14.61 -49.78
CA PRO A 627 -14.54 -14.00 -50.97
C PRO A 627 -15.97 -14.48 -51.25
N VAL A 628 -16.74 -13.62 -51.92
CA VAL A 628 -18.06 -13.92 -52.50
C VAL A 628 -17.95 -15.15 -53.41
N LYS A 629 -18.84 -16.13 -53.21
CA LYS A 629 -18.91 -17.39 -53.96
C LYS A 629 -19.13 -17.12 -55.46
N ASN A 630 -18.25 -17.65 -56.30
CA ASN A 630 -18.63 -18.22 -57.60
C ASN A 630 -18.15 -19.66 -57.66
N GLY A 631 -19.03 -20.52 -58.18
CA GLY A 631 -18.97 -21.97 -58.02
C GLY A 631 -17.87 -22.68 -58.81
N ASN A 632 -17.74 -23.96 -58.44
CA ASN A 632 -16.96 -25.04 -59.05
C ASN A 632 -15.44 -25.00 -58.87
N GLY A 633 -14.93 -26.00 -58.17
CA GLY A 633 -13.54 -26.43 -58.29
C GLY A 633 -12.91 -26.86 -56.97
N ALA A 634 -12.81 -28.18 -56.80
CA ALA A 634 -11.91 -28.96 -55.95
C ALA A 634 -11.18 -28.27 -54.77
N SER A 635 -11.40 -28.82 -53.57
CA SER A 635 -10.69 -28.50 -52.32
C SER A 635 -9.16 -28.65 -52.45
N PRO A 636 -8.37 -27.58 -52.23
CA PRO A 636 -6.94 -27.70 -51.94
C PRO A 636 -6.73 -27.87 -50.43
N GLN A 637 -5.78 -28.72 -50.06
CA GLN A 637 -5.39 -28.95 -48.65
C GLN A 637 -4.92 -27.66 -47.95
N PRO A 638 -5.10 -27.52 -46.63
CA PRO A 638 -4.74 -26.30 -45.92
C PRO A 638 -3.22 -26.12 -45.86
N GLN A 639 -2.72 -24.98 -46.36
CA GLN A 639 -1.40 -24.48 -45.99
C GLN A 639 -1.51 -23.73 -44.67
N GLN A 640 -0.69 -24.12 -43.70
CA GLN A 640 -0.63 -23.58 -42.34
C GLN A 640 -0.27 -22.10 -42.35
N ALA A 641 -1.19 -21.24 -41.89
CA ALA A 641 -0.88 -19.86 -41.53
C ALA A 641 0.07 -19.85 -40.31
N LYS A 642 1.14 -19.06 -40.38
CA LYS A 642 2.08 -18.88 -39.25
C LYS A 642 1.35 -18.19 -38.10
N ALA A 643 1.33 -18.83 -36.94
CA ALA A 643 0.69 -18.31 -35.74
C ALA A 643 1.28 -16.95 -35.35
N PRO A 644 0.47 -16.00 -34.84
CA PRO A 644 0.97 -14.74 -34.34
C PRO A 644 2.03 -14.97 -33.27
N GLU A 645 3.14 -14.24 -33.36
CA GLU A 645 4.24 -14.34 -32.40
C GLU A 645 3.73 -13.94 -31.01
N ILE A 646 3.78 -14.89 -30.08
CA ILE A 646 3.35 -14.68 -28.70
C ILE A 646 4.47 -13.88 -28.03
N ASP A 647 4.16 -12.77 -27.35
CA ASP A 647 5.15 -12.00 -26.59
C ASP A 647 5.87 -12.92 -25.60
N GLU A 648 7.21 -12.88 -25.61
CA GLU A 648 8.03 -13.68 -24.71
C GLU A 648 7.61 -13.52 -23.24
N ALA A 649 7.09 -12.35 -22.83
CA ALA A 649 6.57 -12.14 -21.47
C ALA A 649 5.35 -13.02 -21.09
N TYR A 650 4.70 -13.68 -22.06
CA TYR A 650 3.56 -14.59 -21.83
C TYR A 650 3.88 -16.08 -22.00
N TRP A 651 5.05 -16.43 -22.52
CA TRP A 651 5.43 -17.85 -22.67
C TRP A 651 6.88 -18.18 -22.32
N ARG A 652 7.80 -17.20 -22.31
CA ARG A 652 9.13 -17.35 -21.74
C ARG A 652 9.10 -16.96 -20.27
N ILE A 653 9.21 -17.97 -19.42
CA ILE A 653 9.11 -17.84 -17.97
C ILE A 653 10.11 -16.81 -17.44
N GLU A 654 11.32 -16.73 -18.02
CA GLU A 654 12.37 -15.78 -17.65
C GLU A 654 11.98 -14.31 -17.88
N ARG A 655 10.97 -14.07 -18.72
CA ARG A 655 10.44 -12.74 -19.05
C ARG A 655 9.15 -12.43 -18.29
N PHE A 656 8.64 -13.34 -17.46
CA PHE A 656 7.46 -13.07 -16.66
C PHE A 656 7.80 -11.99 -15.64
N PRO A 657 6.98 -10.92 -15.50
CA PRO A 657 7.26 -9.84 -14.54
C PRO A 657 7.53 -10.35 -13.12
N GLY A 658 6.76 -11.34 -12.66
CA GLY A 658 6.96 -11.94 -11.34
C GLY A 658 8.29 -12.70 -11.18
N VAL A 659 8.86 -13.24 -12.26
CA VAL A 659 10.18 -13.90 -12.24
C VAL A 659 11.30 -12.87 -12.22
N ILE A 660 11.17 -11.79 -12.98
CA ILE A 660 12.11 -10.66 -12.95
C ILE A 660 12.15 -10.05 -11.53
N ASP A 661 10.98 -9.72 -10.97
CA ASP A 661 10.86 -9.18 -9.61
C ASP A 661 11.46 -10.13 -8.54
N LEU A 662 11.30 -11.44 -8.72
CA LEU A 662 11.89 -12.44 -7.82
C LEU A 662 13.41 -12.40 -7.87
N TYR A 663 14.02 -12.41 -9.06
CA TYR A 663 15.47 -12.39 -9.19
C TYR A 663 16.09 -11.07 -8.74
N GLU A 664 15.42 -9.93 -8.94
CA GLU A 664 15.85 -8.65 -8.38
C GLU A 664 15.88 -8.69 -6.84
N LYS A 665 14.88 -9.29 -6.18
CA LYS A 665 14.86 -9.45 -4.72
C LYS A 665 15.95 -10.39 -4.21
N ILE A 666 16.17 -11.52 -4.88
CA ILE A 666 17.22 -12.49 -4.53
C ILE A 666 18.60 -11.83 -4.64
N ASN A 667 18.84 -11.09 -5.73
CA ASN A 667 20.12 -10.42 -5.98
C ASN A 667 20.35 -9.25 -5.02
N GLY A 668 19.30 -8.48 -4.67
CA GLY A 668 19.40 -7.34 -3.77
C GLY A 668 19.89 -7.70 -2.38
N ALA A 669 19.50 -8.85 -1.82
CA ALA A 669 20.02 -9.30 -0.51
C ALA A 669 21.50 -9.71 -0.58
N ALA A 670 21.93 -10.32 -1.70
CA ALA A 670 23.30 -10.72 -1.94
C ALA A 670 24.25 -9.51 -2.04
N GLU A 671 23.77 -8.35 -2.55
CA GLU A 671 24.54 -7.10 -2.59
C GLU A 671 24.94 -6.59 -1.19
N PHE A 672 24.22 -6.97 -0.13
CA PHE A 672 24.56 -6.67 1.26
C PHE A 672 25.41 -7.75 1.94
N GLY A 673 25.93 -8.73 1.18
CA GLY A 673 26.72 -9.85 1.72
C GLY A 673 25.90 -10.86 2.54
N LEU A 674 24.57 -10.78 2.51
CA LEU A 674 23.69 -11.71 3.21
C LEU A 674 23.36 -12.89 2.29
N PRO A 675 23.68 -14.14 2.68
CA PRO A 675 23.33 -15.30 1.87
C PRO A 675 21.82 -15.48 1.82
N ASN A 676 21.32 -16.16 0.78
CA ASN A 676 19.92 -16.54 0.69
C ASN A 676 19.59 -17.49 1.86
N PRO A 677 18.68 -17.10 2.79
CA PRO A 677 18.34 -17.93 3.95
C PRO A 677 17.45 -19.12 3.57
N TYR A 678 16.97 -19.19 2.33
CA TYR A 678 16.05 -20.22 1.85
C TYR A 678 16.80 -21.32 1.09
N PHE A 679 16.20 -22.52 1.08
CA PHE A 679 16.72 -23.71 0.40
C PHE A 679 18.04 -24.27 0.97
N HIS A 680 18.37 -24.00 2.23
CA HIS A 680 19.45 -24.72 2.92
C HIS A 680 19.19 -26.23 2.94
N VAL A 681 20.17 -27.01 2.51
CA VAL A 681 20.11 -28.47 2.48
C VAL A 681 20.39 -29.01 3.88
N ASN A 682 19.48 -29.87 4.38
CA ASN A 682 19.67 -30.56 5.66
C ASN A 682 20.02 -32.02 5.38
N ASP A 683 21.22 -32.43 5.79
CA ASP A 683 21.70 -33.80 5.64
C ASP A 683 21.23 -34.67 6.82
N GLY A 684 20.65 -35.84 6.49
CA GLY A 684 20.19 -36.81 7.48
C GLY A 684 18.86 -36.45 8.16
N VAL A 685 18.63 -36.99 9.36
CA VAL A 685 17.40 -36.78 10.13
C VAL A 685 17.53 -35.54 10.99
N ALA A 686 16.70 -34.52 10.74
CA ALA A 686 16.62 -33.33 11.59
C ALA A 686 15.78 -33.57 12.86
N ARG A 687 16.36 -33.29 14.02
CA ARG A 687 15.71 -33.34 15.35
C ARG A 687 16.00 -32.04 16.10
N ASP A 688 16.56 -32.12 17.29
CA ASP A 688 17.15 -30.99 18.03
C ASP A 688 18.46 -30.48 17.39
N THR A 689 19.08 -31.31 16.56
CA THR A 689 20.21 -30.93 15.69
C THR A 689 19.92 -31.28 14.23
N SER A 690 20.63 -30.61 13.32
CA SER A 690 20.63 -30.86 11.88
C SER A 690 22.04 -30.63 11.31
N ILE A 691 22.41 -31.35 10.26
CA ILE A 691 23.64 -31.08 9.51
C ILE A 691 23.27 -30.18 8.32
N VAL A 692 23.88 -29.01 8.21
CA VAL A 692 23.68 -28.07 7.08
C VAL A 692 25.06 -27.65 6.59
N ASP A 693 25.29 -27.76 5.29
CA ASP A 693 26.58 -27.49 4.66
C ASP A 693 27.75 -28.22 5.36
N GLY A 694 27.52 -29.48 5.75
CA GLY A 694 28.50 -30.33 6.45
C GLY A 694 28.76 -29.96 7.92
N ARG A 695 28.06 -28.96 8.46
CA ARG A 695 28.19 -28.49 9.85
C ARG A 695 26.99 -28.96 10.69
N GLU A 696 27.24 -29.58 11.83
CA GLU A 696 26.19 -29.88 12.80
C GLU A 696 25.77 -28.59 13.53
N MET A 697 24.47 -28.32 13.58
CA MET A 697 23.87 -27.14 14.22
C MET A 697 22.67 -27.52 15.09
N ILE A 698 22.41 -26.74 16.14
CA ILE A 698 21.16 -26.81 16.90
C ILE A 698 20.02 -26.34 15.98
N HIS A 699 18.91 -27.07 15.94
CA HIS A 699 17.89 -26.94 14.91
C HIS A 699 16.53 -26.52 15.46
N PHE A 700 16.10 -25.30 15.12
CA PHE A 700 14.78 -24.76 15.49
C PHE A 700 13.87 -24.50 14.28
N SER A 701 14.24 -25.00 13.09
CA SER A 701 13.54 -24.71 11.83
C SER A 701 12.55 -25.81 11.41
N GLY A 702 12.43 -26.89 12.18
CA GLY A 702 11.65 -28.08 11.84
C GLY A 702 10.43 -28.29 12.73
N TYR A 703 9.35 -28.82 12.15
CA TYR A 703 8.10 -29.11 12.87
C TYR A 703 8.08 -30.51 13.49
N ASN A 704 9.25 -31.10 13.76
CA ASN A 704 9.41 -32.41 14.39
C ASN A 704 9.27 -32.30 15.92
N TYR A 705 8.10 -31.84 16.36
CA TYR A 705 7.85 -31.44 17.75
C TYR A 705 8.15 -32.54 18.78
N LEU A 706 7.85 -33.79 18.44
CA LEU A 706 8.02 -34.93 19.35
C LEU A 706 9.24 -35.79 19.02
N GLY A 707 10.01 -35.42 17.99
CA GLY A 707 11.17 -36.20 17.57
C GLY A 707 10.83 -37.54 16.91
N LEU A 708 9.60 -37.69 16.40
CA LEU A 708 9.11 -38.95 15.84
C LEU A 708 9.59 -39.19 14.40
N SER A 709 9.96 -38.13 13.67
CA SER A 709 10.65 -38.29 12.38
C SER A 709 12.04 -38.87 12.63
N GLY A 710 12.29 -40.06 12.09
CA GLY A 710 13.49 -40.87 12.34
C GLY A 710 13.43 -41.74 13.60
N HIS A 711 12.31 -41.79 14.32
CA HIS A 711 12.13 -42.74 15.43
C HIS A 711 12.21 -44.20 14.92
N PRO A 712 12.87 -45.13 15.64
CA PRO A 712 13.06 -46.50 15.15
C PRO A 712 11.76 -47.22 14.81
N ASN A 713 10.73 -47.11 15.67
CA ASN A 713 9.44 -47.79 15.45
C ASN A 713 8.67 -47.20 14.28
N VAL A 714 8.68 -45.87 14.13
CA VAL A 714 8.03 -45.16 13.01
C VAL A 714 8.72 -45.52 11.70
N THR A 715 10.05 -45.53 11.69
CA THR A 715 10.87 -45.91 10.52
C THR A 715 10.65 -47.37 10.13
N ALA A 716 10.59 -48.28 11.10
CA ALA A 716 10.33 -49.69 10.87
C ALA A 716 8.92 -49.92 10.29
N ALA A 717 7.91 -49.21 10.81
CA ALA A 717 6.54 -49.29 10.30
C ALA A 717 6.43 -48.77 8.86
N ALA A 718 7.11 -47.67 8.52
CA ALA A 718 7.17 -47.17 7.16
C ALA A 718 7.80 -48.19 6.20
N LYS A 719 8.93 -48.80 6.58
CA LYS A 719 9.61 -49.85 5.80
C LYS A 719 8.72 -51.08 5.61
N ALA A 720 8.10 -51.58 6.68
CA ALA A 720 7.18 -52.72 6.61
C ALA A 720 5.98 -52.44 5.70
N ALA A 721 5.44 -51.21 5.71
CA ALA A 721 4.37 -50.82 4.81
C ALA A 721 4.82 -50.78 3.34
N VAL A 722 6.06 -50.36 3.06
CA VAL A 722 6.67 -50.43 1.72
C VAL A 722 6.86 -51.88 1.28
N ASP A 723 7.41 -52.74 2.15
CA ASP A 723 7.65 -54.15 1.83
C ASP A 723 6.34 -54.88 1.50
N LEU A 724 5.25 -54.54 2.19
CA LEU A 724 3.95 -55.20 2.02
C LEU A 724 3.08 -54.62 0.90
N PHE A 725 3.03 -53.29 0.76
CA PHE A 725 2.08 -52.60 -0.13
C PHE A 725 2.74 -51.80 -1.25
N GLY A 726 4.07 -51.76 -1.30
CA GLY A 726 4.85 -50.97 -2.25
C GLY A 726 4.99 -49.49 -1.85
N THR A 727 5.67 -48.72 -2.70
CA THR A 727 5.98 -47.30 -2.47
C THR A 727 4.84 -46.36 -2.84
N SER A 728 3.86 -46.84 -3.61
CA SER A 728 2.73 -46.06 -4.13
C SER A 728 1.47 -46.91 -4.17
N VAL A 729 0.31 -46.27 -3.99
CA VAL A 729 -1.00 -46.91 -4.21
C VAL A 729 -1.45 -46.87 -5.67
N SER A 730 -0.78 -46.06 -6.51
CA SER A 730 -0.92 -45.95 -7.97
C SER A 730 -2.34 -45.73 -8.50
N ALA A 731 -3.25 -45.23 -7.67
CA ALA A 731 -4.64 -44.88 -8.04
C ALA A 731 -5.27 -43.96 -6.99
N SER A 732 -6.39 -43.32 -7.34
CA SER A 732 -7.23 -42.66 -6.33
C SER A 732 -7.88 -43.68 -5.41
N ARG A 733 -8.20 -43.27 -4.17
CA ARG A 733 -8.77 -44.18 -3.17
C ARG A 733 -10.14 -44.73 -3.58
N VAL A 734 -10.93 -43.93 -4.30
CA VAL A 734 -12.27 -44.34 -4.77
C VAL A 734 -12.20 -45.40 -5.87
N ALA A 735 -11.13 -45.43 -6.66
CA ALA A 735 -10.95 -46.40 -7.74
C ALA A 735 -10.36 -47.72 -7.23
N SER A 736 -9.03 -47.76 -7.02
CA SER A 736 -8.30 -48.97 -6.58
C SER A 736 -7.12 -48.67 -5.66
N GLY A 737 -6.96 -47.39 -5.28
CA GLY A 737 -5.88 -46.90 -4.43
C GLY A 737 -6.13 -47.16 -2.95
N GLU A 738 -7.30 -47.64 -2.55
CA GLU A 738 -7.58 -47.94 -1.15
C GLU A 738 -6.77 -49.15 -0.65
N LYS A 739 -6.11 -49.00 0.51
CA LYS A 739 -5.36 -50.05 1.19
C LYS A 739 -5.89 -50.20 2.62
N PRO A 740 -5.81 -51.41 3.22
CA PRO A 740 -6.24 -51.63 4.61
C PRO A 740 -5.64 -50.62 5.59
N LEU A 741 -4.38 -50.24 5.38
CA LEU A 741 -3.63 -49.30 6.19
C LEU A 741 -4.26 -47.90 6.25
N HIS A 742 -4.97 -47.45 5.21
CA HIS A 742 -5.66 -46.15 5.25
C HIS A 742 -6.81 -46.17 6.24
N GLY A 743 -7.68 -47.18 6.16
CA GLY A 743 -8.81 -47.31 7.09
C GLY A 743 -8.33 -47.54 8.53
N GLU A 744 -7.20 -48.22 8.71
CA GLU A 744 -6.55 -48.37 10.02
C GLU A 744 -6.05 -47.04 10.58
N LEU A 745 -5.37 -46.22 9.77
CA LEU A 745 -4.93 -44.88 10.15
C LEU A 745 -6.13 -43.96 10.47
N GLU A 746 -7.18 -43.99 9.64
CA GLU A 746 -8.40 -43.20 9.84
C GLU A 746 -9.10 -43.54 11.16
N ARG A 747 -9.17 -44.83 11.52
CA ARG A 747 -9.70 -45.26 12.82
C ARG A 747 -8.80 -44.81 13.97
N ALA A 748 -7.48 -44.96 13.84
CA ALA A 748 -6.53 -44.51 14.86
C ALA A 748 -6.63 -43.00 15.10
N LEU A 749 -6.71 -42.18 14.04
CA LEU A 749 -6.90 -40.73 14.14
C LEU A 749 -8.22 -40.36 14.81
N ALA A 750 -9.34 -40.99 14.40
CA ALA A 750 -10.64 -40.73 14.99
C ALA A 750 -10.67 -41.08 16.49
N GLN A 751 -10.10 -42.23 16.87
CA GLN A 751 -9.97 -42.66 18.26
C GLN A 751 -9.07 -41.72 19.07
N PHE A 752 -7.91 -41.35 18.52
CA PHE A 752 -6.95 -40.46 19.19
C PHE A 752 -7.55 -39.08 19.46
N MET A 753 -8.25 -38.50 18.49
CA MET A 753 -8.89 -37.20 18.67
C MET A 753 -10.19 -37.26 19.47
N GLY A 754 -10.86 -38.42 19.55
CA GLY A 754 -12.18 -38.57 20.14
C GLY A 754 -13.32 -38.09 19.22
N CYS A 755 -13.14 -38.22 17.91
CA CYS A 755 -14.17 -37.92 16.90
C CYS A 755 -14.87 -39.20 16.42
N GLU A 756 -16.03 -39.06 15.78
CA GLU A 756 -16.78 -40.22 15.26
C GLU A 756 -16.06 -40.89 14.09
N ALA A 757 -15.49 -40.09 13.18
CA ALA A 757 -14.75 -40.60 12.02
C ALA A 757 -13.63 -39.62 11.61
N SER A 758 -12.72 -40.10 10.78
CA SER A 758 -11.74 -39.26 10.07
C SER A 758 -11.48 -39.76 8.65
N VAL A 759 -10.96 -38.87 7.80
CA VAL A 759 -10.48 -39.19 6.45
C VAL A 759 -9.14 -38.55 6.19
N VAL A 760 -8.22 -39.30 5.57
CA VAL A 760 -6.85 -38.85 5.26
C VAL A 760 -6.66 -38.44 3.80
N PHE A 761 -5.84 -37.41 3.60
CA PHE A 761 -5.47 -36.79 2.34
C PHE A 761 -3.95 -36.81 2.14
N THR A 762 -3.49 -36.50 0.93
CA THR A 762 -2.07 -36.55 0.55
C THR A 762 -1.24 -35.34 0.96
N ALA A 763 -1.86 -34.21 1.34
CA ALA A 763 -1.14 -33.03 1.85
C ALA A 763 -2.02 -32.18 2.78
N GLY A 764 -1.42 -31.60 3.83
CA GLY A 764 -2.12 -30.70 4.76
C GLY A 764 -2.66 -29.44 4.08
N HIS A 765 -1.83 -28.75 3.27
CA HIS A 765 -2.24 -27.54 2.55
C HIS A 765 -3.46 -27.79 1.65
N ALA A 766 -3.36 -28.80 0.78
CA ALA A 766 -4.42 -29.16 -0.16
C ALA A 766 -5.70 -29.65 0.54
N THR A 767 -5.61 -30.12 1.80
CA THR A 767 -6.78 -30.53 2.59
C THR A 767 -7.68 -29.32 2.88
N ASN A 768 -7.13 -28.20 3.35
CA ASN A 768 -7.92 -26.98 3.55
C ASN A 768 -8.49 -26.44 2.23
N GLU A 769 -7.64 -26.36 1.19
CA GLU A 769 -8.04 -25.88 -0.12
C GLU A 769 -9.22 -26.67 -0.69
N THR A 770 -9.12 -28.01 -0.69
CA THR A 770 -10.15 -28.85 -1.27
C THR A 770 -11.41 -28.89 -0.43
N VAL A 771 -11.32 -28.91 0.90
CA VAL A 771 -12.50 -29.08 1.77
C VAL A 771 -13.29 -27.79 1.80
N ILE A 772 -12.63 -26.66 2.03
CA ILE A 772 -13.29 -25.34 2.03
C ILE A 772 -13.76 -24.99 0.62
N GLY A 773 -12.90 -25.17 -0.40
CA GLY A 773 -13.22 -24.86 -1.79
C GLY A 773 -14.39 -25.68 -2.36
N PHE A 774 -14.64 -26.87 -1.80
CA PHE A 774 -15.75 -27.73 -2.19
C PHE A 774 -17.02 -27.51 -1.37
N MET A 775 -16.90 -27.35 -0.04
CA MET A 775 -18.07 -27.31 0.85
C MET A 775 -18.82 -25.99 0.81
N PHE A 776 -18.24 -24.91 0.27
CA PHE A 776 -18.81 -23.57 0.25
C PHE A 776 -18.85 -23.00 -1.17
N GLY A 777 -19.75 -22.05 -1.42
CA GLY A 777 -19.97 -21.48 -2.75
C GLY A 777 -20.64 -20.12 -2.73
N ASP A 778 -21.14 -19.71 -3.90
CA ASP A 778 -21.89 -18.46 -4.04
C ASP A 778 -23.13 -18.44 -3.12
N GLY A 779 -23.32 -17.32 -2.41
CA GLY A 779 -24.35 -17.16 -1.38
C GLY A 779 -23.98 -17.68 0.03
N ASP A 780 -22.77 -18.22 0.22
CA ASP A 780 -22.20 -18.54 1.53
C ASP A 780 -21.21 -17.47 2.01
N LEU A 781 -20.85 -17.52 3.29
CA LEU A 781 -19.85 -16.64 3.93
C LEU A 781 -18.78 -17.45 4.66
N ILE A 782 -17.52 -17.06 4.48
CA ILE A 782 -16.38 -17.58 5.24
C ILE A 782 -15.79 -16.42 6.05
N LEU A 783 -15.90 -16.54 7.36
CA LEU A 783 -15.22 -15.71 8.33
C LEU A 783 -13.97 -16.46 8.79
N HIS A 784 -12.81 -15.83 8.70
CA HIS A 784 -11.56 -16.44 9.15
C HIS A 784 -10.79 -15.45 10.01
N ASP A 785 -9.99 -15.98 10.93
CA ASP A 785 -9.06 -15.15 11.69
C ASP A 785 -8.15 -14.37 10.73
N SER A 786 -7.79 -13.12 11.06
CA SER A 786 -6.90 -12.31 10.21
C SER A 786 -5.52 -12.94 10.02
N LEU A 787 -5.06 -13.78 10.94
CA LEU A 787 -3.79 -14.51 10.86
C LEU A 787 -3.95 -15.97 10.37
N ALA A 788 -5.15 -16.36 9.91
CA ALA A 788 -5.40 -17.72 9.43
C ALA A 788 -4.45 -18.13 8.30
N HIS A 789 -3.96 -19.37 8.38
CA HIS A 789 -3.00 -19.96 7.47
C HIS A 789 -3.44 -19.83 6.00
N ASN A 790 -2.45 -19.63 5.11
CA ASN A 790 -2.71 -19.39 3.68
C ASN A 790 -3.65 -20.43 3.06
N SER A 791 -3.53 -21.71 3.42
CA SER A 791 -4.40 -22.75 2.85
C SER A 791 -5.89 -22.58 3.17
N ILE A 792 -6.24 -21.99 4.32
CA ILE A 792 -7.64 -21.63 4.65
C ILE A 792 -8.09 -20.50 3.72
N GLN A 793 -7.24 -19.49 3.51
CA GLN A 793 -7.53 -18.37 2.63
C GLN A 793 -7.67 -18.80 1.17
N GLN A 794 -6.78 -19.66 0.68
CA GLN A 794 -6.87 -20.22 -0.68
C GLN A 794 -8.12 -21.07 -0.84
N GLY A 795 -8.46 -21.91 0.14
CA GLY A 795 -9.73 -22.63 0.15
C GLY A 795 -10.94 -21.70 0.06
N ALA A 796 -10.95 -20.60 0.82
CA ALA A 796 -12.00 -19.60 0.74
C ALA A 796 -12.08 -18.91 -0.63
N ILE A 797 -10.94 -18.59 -1.24
CA ILE A 797 -10.86 -18.01 -2.59
C ILE A 797 -11.40 -19.00 -3.64
N LEU A 798 -10.97 -20.26 -3.57
CA LEU A 798 -11.40 -21.33 -4.49
C LEU A 798 -12.89 -21.64 -4.38
N SER A 799 -13.48 -21.45 -3.19
CA SER A 799 -14.91 -21.70 -2.97
C SER A 799 -15.82 -20.74 -3.75
N GLY A 800 -15.37 -19.50 -4.02
CA GLY A 800 -16.23 -18.44 -4.56
C GLY A 800 -17.23 -17.83 -3.54
N ALA A 801 -17.24 -18.29 -2.30
CA ALA A 801 -18.03 -17.69 -1.22
C ALA A 801 -17.56 -16.27 -0.89
N LYS A 802 -18.43 -15.47 -0.25
CA LYS A 802 -17.97 -14.20 0.32
C LYS A 802 -16.98 -14.49 1.45
N ARG A 803 -15.84 -13.82 1.46
CA ARG A 803 -14.81 -13.98 2.51
C ARG A 803 -14.63 -12.68 3.27
N ARG A 804 -14.46 -12.76 4.58
CA ARG A 804 -14.15 -11.59 5.41
C ARG A 804 -13.28 -12.00 6.61
N PRO A 805 -12.11 -11.39 6.80
CA PRO A 805 -11.34 -11.61 8.02
C PRO A 805 -12.05 -10.96 9.22
N PHE A 806 -11.87 -11.53 10.41
CA PHE A 806 -12.14 -10.85 11.69
C PHE A 806 -10.83 -10.61 12.45
N PRO A 807 -10.75 -9.60 13.34
CA PRO A 807 -9.53 -9.31 14.08
C PRO A 807 -9.02 -10.52 14.86
N HIS A 808 -7.71 -10.70 14.86
CA HIS A 808 -7.03 -11.86 15.42
C HIS A 808 -7.48 -12.22 16.84
N SER A 809 -7.92 -13.47 17.02
CA SER A 809 -8.39 -14.05 18.28
C SER A 809 -9.55 -13.27 18.97
N ASP A 810 -10.18 -12.30 18.29
CA ASP A 810 -11.23 -11.45 18.86
C ASP A 810 -12.63 -12.02 18.59
N TRP A 811 -13.05 -12.94 19.47
CA TRP A 811 -14.40 -13.50 19.43
C TRP A 811 -15.50 -12.43 19.62
N LYS A 812 -15.23 -11.29 20.26
CA LYS A 812 -16.24 -10.23 20.45
C LYS A 812 -16.47 -9.46 19.15
N ALA A 813 -15.42 -9.21 18.37
CA ALA A 813 -15.55 -8.65 17.04
C ALA A 813 -16.28 -9.63 16.10
N LEU A 814 -15.95 -10.92 16.19
CA LEU A 814 -16.67 -11.97 15.46
C LEU A 814 -18.16 -12.00 15.83
N ASP A 815 -18.54 -11.92 17.11
CA ASP A 815 -19.94 -11.85 17.56
C ASP A 815 -20.70 -10.71 16.89
N LYS A 816 -20.10 -9.51 16.85
CA LYS A 816 -20.68 -8.33 16.18
C LYS A 816 -20.86 -8.56 14.68
N LEU A 817 -19.86 -9.15 14.01
CA LEU A 817 -19.95 -9.47 12.59
C LEU A 817 -21.05 -10.49 12.31
N LEU A 818 -21.17 -11.53 13.15
CA LEU A 818 -22.20 -12.55 13.01
C LEU A 818 -23.60 -11.98 13.20
N VAL A 819 -23.83 -11.09 14.17
CA VAL A 819 -25.12 -10.39 14.33
C VAL A 819 -25.54 -9.68 13.04
N GLN A 820 -24.60 -9.05 12.35
CA GLN A 820 -24.87 -8.28 11.14
C GLN A 820 -25.00 -9.16 9.89
N LEU A 821 -24.15 -10.16 9.75
CA LEU A 821 -23.97 -10.87 8.48
C LEU A 821 -24.71 -12.20 8.44
N ARG A 822 -24.77 -12.94 9.55
CA ARG A 822 -25.29 -14.32 9.59
C ARG A 822 -26.66 -14.50 8.91
N PRO A 823 -27.65 -13.59 9.06
CA PRO A 823 -28.96 -13.75 8.42
C PRO A 823 -28.95 -13.69 6.89
N HIS A 824 -27.90 -13.13 6.27
CA HIS A 824 -27.84 -12.88 4.83
C HIS A 824 -27.21 -14.02 4.02
N TYR A 825 -26.71 -15.07 4.68
CA TYR A 825 -25.97 -16.15 4.02
C TYR A 825 -26.56 -17.53 4.34
N LYS A 826 -26.49 -18.44 3.37
CA LYS A 826 -27.02 -19.80 3.50
C LYS A 826 -26.21 -20.61 4.50
N LYS A 827 -24.91 -20.78 4.24
CA LYS A 827 -23.93 -21.33 5.19
C LYS A 827 -22.93 -20.25 5.60
N VAL A 828 -22.48 -20.34 6.85
CA VAL A 828 -21.37 -19.53 7.36
C VAL A 828 -20.33 -20.47 7.93
N LEU A 829 -19.08 -20.35 7.50
CA LEU A 829 -17.91 -20.99 8.11
C LEU A 829 -17.20 -19.96 8.98
N VAL A 830 -16.83 -20.34 10.20
CA VAL A 830 -15.81 -19.66 11.00
C VAL A 830 -14.60 -20.57 11.07
N ALA A 831 -13.47 -20.12 10.56
CA ALA A 831 -12.22 -20.88 10.55
C ALA A 831 -11.15 -20.22 11.45
N ILE A 832 -10.63 -21.00 12.39
CA ILE A 832 -9.58 -20.63 13.34
C ILE A 832 -8.49 -21.71 13.40
N GLU A 833 -7.32 -21.39 13.94
CA GLU A 833 -6.24 -22.35 14.18
C GLU A 833 -6.15 -22.73 15.66
N GLY A 834 -5.72 -23.95 15.95
CA GLY A 834 -5.50 -24.41 17.32
C GLY A 834 -4.22 -23.82 17.94
N VAL A 835 -3.20 -23.51 17.14
CA VAL A 835 -2.06 -22.66 17.49
C VAL A 835 -1.71 -21.85 16.25
N TYR A 836 -1.64 -20.53 16.37
CA TYR A 836 -1.30 -19.66 15.26
C TYR A 836 0.21 -19.71 14.98
N SER A 837 0.56 -20.10 13.76
CA SER A 837 1.96 -20.43 13.43
C SER A 837 2.95 -19.27 13.47
N MET A 838 2.51 -18.01 13.43
CA MET A 838 3.41 -16.84 13.41
C MET A 838 3.75 -16.31 14.79
N ASP A 839 2.83 -16.43 15.73
CA ASP A 839 2.91 -15.82 17.05
C ASP A 839 2.95 -16.86 18.19
N GLY A 840 2.53 -18.09 17.91
CA GLY A 840 2.57 -19.20 18.87
C GLY A 840 1.54 -19.09 20.00
N ASP A 841 0.58 -18.18 19.87
CA ASP A 841 -0.61 -18.07 20.69
C ASP A 841 -1.74 -18.97 20.13
N PHE A 842 -2.89 -18.97 20.81
CA PHE A 842 -4.05 -19.78 20.47
C PHE A 842 -5.35 -19.13 20.96
N PRO A 843 -6.51 -19.42 20.31
CA PRO A 843 -7.77 -18.78 20.65
C PRO A 843 -8.44 -19.38 21.90
N ASP A 844 -9.29 -18.60 22.56
CA ASP A 844 -10.21 -19.08 23.61
C ASP A 844 -11.35 -19.90 22.96
N LEU A 845 -11.06 -21.15 22.61
CA LEU A 845 -11.96 -22.04 21.87
C LEU A 845 -13.37 -22.16 22.48
N PRO A 846 -13.56 -22.27 23.82
CA PRO A 846 -14.88 -22.25 24.44
C PRO A 846 -15.76 -21.07 23.99
N ARG A 847 -15.21 -19.87 23.81
CA ARG A 847 -15.96 -18.70 23.33
C ARG A 847 -16.43 -18.83 21.90
N PHE A 848 -15.61 -19.42 21.03
CA PHE A 848 -16.01 -19.68 19.64
C PHE A 848 -17.11 -20.74 19.55
N ILE A 849 -17.08 -21.75 20.43
CA ILE A 849 -18.15 -22.75 20.55
C ILE A 849 -19.46 -22.10 21.04
N GLU A 850 -19.40 -21.24 22.06
CA GLU A 850 -20.56 -20.47 22.53
C GLU A 850 -21.20 -19.66 21.38
N LEU A 851 -20.38 -18.99 20.56
CA LEU A 851 -20.86 -18.24 19.40
C LEU A 851 -21.42 -19.15 18.31
N ARG A 852 -20.82 -20.33 18.08
CA ARG A 852 -21.32 -21.32 17.13
C ARG A 852 -22.73 -21.74 17.50
N GLU A 853 -22.98 -21.98 18.78
CA GLU A 853 -24.33 -22.28 19.28
C GLU A 853 -25.29 -21.09 19.17
N LYS A 854 -24.83 -19.88 19.47
CA LYS A 854 -25.64 -18.66 19.40
C LYS A 854 -26.09 -18.32 17.98
N HIS A 855 -25.16 -18.40 17.01
CA HIS A 855 -25.35 -17.88 15.65
C HIS A 855 -25.55 -18.96 14.58
N LYS A 856 -25.43 -20.24 14.94
CA LYS A 856 -25.67 -21.38 14.03
C LYS A 856 -24.82 -21.30 12.76
N PHE A 857 -23.50 -21.22 12.94
CA PHE A 857 -22.50 -21.34 11.87
C PHE A 857 -21.74 -22.67 11.99
N LEU A 858 -20.92 -23.02 10.98
CA LEU A 858 -20.00 -24.15 11.02
C LEU A 858 -18.64 -23.68 11.58
N LEU A 859 -18.14 -24.34 12.62
CA LEU A 859 -16.83 -24.04 13.20
C LEU A 859 -15.79 -25.04 12.70
N MET A 860 -14.70 -24.52 12.15
CA MET A 860 -13.53 -25.29 11.75
C MET A 860 -12.32 -24.88 12.58
N VAL A 861 -11.61 -25.87 13.12
CA VAL A 861 -10.36 -25.69 13.86
C VAL A 861 -9.25 -26.45 13.14
N ASP A 862 -8.22 -25.74 12.72
CA ASP A 862 -6.99 -26.31 12.16
C ASP A 862 -6.01 -26.65 13.30
N GLU A 863 -5.88 -27.93 13.62
CA GLU A 863 -5.06 -28.49 14.70
C GLU A 863 -3.60 -28.74 14.25
N ALA A 864 -3.14 -28.20 13.12
CA ALA A 864 -1.84 -28.56 12.58
C ALA A 864 -0.66 -28.26 13.54
N HIS A 865 -0.70 -27.14 14.28
CA HIS A 865 0.36 -26.77 15.23
C HIS A 865 0.08 -27.12 16.69
N SER A 866 -1.14 -27.52 17.02
CA SER A 866 -1.57 -27.90 18.37
C SER A 866 -1.55 -29.41 18.58
N MET A 867 -1.75 -30.21 17.53
CA MET A 867 -1.74 -31.67 17.64
C MET A 867 -0.34 -32.20 17.98
N GLY A 868 -0.23 -33.03 19.01
CA GLY A 868 1.02 -33.46 19.63
C GLY A 868 1.72 -32.39 20.49
N VAL A 869 1.14 -31.19 20.62
CA VAL A 869 1.75 -30.05 21.34
C VAL A 869 0.92 -29.65 22.56
N MET A 870 -0.39 -29.51 22.36
CA MET A 870 -1.34 -29.07 23.38
C MET A 870 -2.15 -30.23 23.96
N GLY A 871 -2.66 -30.03 25.17
CA GLY A 871 -3.39 -31.04 25.92
C GLY A 871 -2.46 -31.98 26.70
N LYS A 872 -3.04 -32.78 27.58
CA LYS A 872 -2.29 -33.70 28.45
C LYS A 872 -1.67 -34.87 27.67
N GLY A 873 -2.40 -35.38 26.67
CA GLY A 873 -1.96 -36.48 25.80
C GLY A 873 -1.56 -36.02 24.40
N GLY A 874 -1.44 -34.71 24.17
CA GLY A 874 -1.10 -34.17 22.85
C GLY A 874 -2.27 -34.20 21.87
N ARG A 875 -3.52 -34.17 22.33
CA ARG A 875 -4.71 -34.24 21.46
C ARG A 875 -5.21 -32.86 21.00
N GLY A 876 -4.35 -31.84 21.04
CA GLY A 876 -4.63 -30.53 20.46
C GLY A 876 -5.42 -29.59 21.37
N ILE A 877 -5.87 -28.47 20.81
CA ILE A 877 -6.54 -27.39 21.55
C ILE A 877 -7.86 -27.88 22.16
N GLY A 878 -8.55 -28.84 21.53
CA GLY A 878 -9.77 -29.37 22.11
C GLY A 878 -9.57 -30.16 23.41
N GLU A 879 -8.44 -30.86 23.58
CA GLU A 879 -8.09 -31.49 24.87
C GLU A 879 -7.59 -30.45 25.86
N HIS A 880 -6.89 -29.41 25.41
CA HIS A 880 -6.41 -28.33 26.27
C HIS A 880 -7.55 -27.64 27.03
N PHE A 881 -8.68 -27.39 26.38
CA PHE A 881 -9.86 -26.79 26.99
C PHE A 881 -10.91 -27.80 27.48
N ASP A 882 -10.65 -29.11 27.36
CA ASP A 882 -11.59 -30.19 27.72
C ASP A 882 -13.00 -30.02 27.07
N VAL A 883 -13.03 -29.64 25.79
CA VAL A 883 -14.30 -29.45 25.06
C VAL A 883 -14.78 -30.75 24.44
N ARG A 884 -16.11 -30.90 24.29
CA ARG A 884 -16.66 -32.05 23.55
C ARG A 884 -16.33 -31.89 22.07
N ARG A 885 -15.76 -32.93 21.46
CA ARG A 885 -15.34 -32.89 20.04
C ARG A 885 -16.47 -32.64 19.06
N SER A 886 -17.70 -33.00 19.43
CA SER A 886 -18.92 -32.74 18.66
C SER A 886 -19.35 -31.27 18.62
N ASP A 887 -18.78 -30.41 19.46
CA ASP A 887 -19.12 -28.99 19.53
C ASP A 887 -18.35 -28.16 18.46
N VAL A 888 -17.43 -28.80 17.72
CA VAL A 888 -16.73 -28.27 16.55
C VAL A 888 -17.10 -29.14 15.35
N ASP A 889 -17.46 -28.51 14.24
CA ASP A 889 -17.97 -29.21 13.06
C ASP A 889 -16.87 -29.89 12.26
N ILE A 890 -15.72 -29.22 12.11
CA ILE A 890 -14.60 -29.68 11.26
C ILE A 890 -13.28 -29.55 12.03
N TRP A 891 -12.68 -30.69 12.37
CA TRP A 891 -11.30 -30.76 12.85
C TRP A 891 -10.39 -31.05 11.68
N MET A 892 -9.55 -30.10 11.33
CA MET A 892 -8.53 -30.30 10.30
C MET A 892 -7.17 -30.44 10.94
N GLY A 893 -6.27 -31.22 10.34
CA GLY A 893 -4.86 -31.16 10.71
C GLY A 893 -3.94 -31.73 9.64
N THR A 894 -2.64 -31.76 9.96
CA THR A 894 -1.59 -32.30 9.10
C THR A 894 -0.93 -33.53 9.71
N LEU A 895 -0.48 -34.45 8.86
CA LEU A 895 0.39 -35.57 9.25
C LEU A 895 1.89 -35.18 9.23
N SER A 896 2.21 -34.01 8.68
CA SER A 896 3.59 -33.58 8.38
C SER A 896 4.40 -33.02 9.53
N LYS A 897 3.83 -32.98 10.74
CA LYS A 897 4.44 -32.36 11.93
C LYS A 897 4.62 -33.43 13.00
N SER A 898 3.82 -33.40 14.05
CA SER A 898 3.90 -34.35 15.17
C SER A 898 3.71 -35.82 14.77
N PHE A 899 2.98 -36.10 13.68
CA PHE A 899 2.76 -37.47 13.20
C PHE A 899 3.84 -38.00 12.23
N ALA A 900 4.96 -37.27 12.04
CA ALA A 900 6.16 -37.75 11.37
C ALA A 900 5.92 -38.42 10.00
N SER A 901 5.02 -37.85 9.20
CA SER A 901 4.62 -38.38 7.90
C SER A 901 4.44 -37.22 6.89
N CYS A 902 3.66 -37.41 5.84
CA CYS A 902 3.20 -36.34 4.94
C CYS A 902 1.74 -36.62 4.60
N GLY A 903 0.87 -35.61 4.67
CA GLY A 903 -0.57 -35.79 4.49
C GLY A 903 -1.39 -34.80 5.30
N GLY A 904 -2.70 -34.84 5.14
CA GLY A 904 -3.66 -34.08 5.95
C GLY A 904 -4.82 -34.96 6.37
N TYR A 905 -5.67 -34.47 7.27
CA TYR A 905 -6.89 -35.18 7.64
C TYR A 905 -8.04 -34.20 7.95
N ILE A 906 -9.25 -34.71 7.79
CA ILE A 906 -10.47 -34.12 8.36
C ILE A 906 -11.09 -35.13 9.32
N ALA A 907 -11.45 -34.68 10.50
CA ALA A 907 -12.20 -35.44 11.48
C ALA A 907 -13.42 -34.66 11.98
N GLY A 908 -14.42 -35.40 12.43
CA GLY A 908 -15.69 -34.84 12.88
C GLY A 908 -16.76 -35.93 12.90
N SER A 909 -17.97 -35.58 12.49
CA SER A 909 -19.06 -36.54 12.34
C SER A 909 -18.80 -37.52 11.19
N LYS A 910 -19.39 -38.72 11.29
CA LYS A 910 -19.39 -39.69 10.18
C LYS A 910 -20.01 -39.10 8.92
N ALA A 911 -21.06 -38.30 9.05
CA ALA A 911 -21.73 -37.65 7.92
C ALA A 911 -20.79 -36.69 7.17
N LEU A 912 -20.01 -35.87 7.89
CA LEU A 912 -19.00 -35.00 7.28
C LEU A 912 -17.95 -35.83 6.54
N VAL A 913 -17.41 -36.85 7.21
CA VAL A 913 -16.34 -37.69 6.67
C VAL A 913 -16.80 -38.44 5.42
N ASP A 914 -17.98 -39.06 5.45
CA ASP A 914 -18.56 -39.71 4.28
C ASP A 914 -18.79 -38.69 3.15
N TYR A 915 -19.37 -37.52 3.45
CA TYR A 915 -19.60 -36.49 2.44
C TYR A 915 -18.31 -36.10 1.72
N VAL A 916 -17.27 -35.74 2.47
CA VAL A 916 -15.96 -35.35 1.91
C VAL A 916 -15.31 -36.52 1.16
N LYS A 917 -15.37 -37.75 1.70
CA LYS A 917 -14.76 -38.95 1.09
C LYS A 917 -15.37 -39.31 -0.27
N TYR A 918 -16.64 -39.02 -0.49
CA TYR A 918 -17.32 -39.33 -1.76
C TYR A 918 -17.38 -38.16 -2.74
N THR A 919 -17.13 -36.92 -2.30
CA THR A 919 -17.42 -35.74 -3.13
C THR A 919 -16.31 -34.70 -3.21
N ALA A 920 -15.36 -34.64 -2.28
CA ALA A 920 -14.30 -33.63 -2.31
C ALA A 920 -13.28 -33.92 -3.43
N PRO A 921 -13.01 -32.97 -4.36
CA PRO A 921 -12.16 -33.21 -5.51
C PRO A 921 -10.73 -33.64 -5.17
N GLY A 922 -10.11 -33.03 -4.16
CA GLY A 922 -8.77 -33.37 -3.68
C GLY A 922 -8.67 -34.74 -3.02
N PHE A 923 -9.80 -35.42 -2.79
CA PHE A 923 -9.85 -36.82 -2.39
C PHE A 923 -10.17 -37.74 -3.57
N VAL A 924 -11.22 -37.43 -4.33
CA VAL A 924 -11.77 -38.30 -5.39
C VAL A 924 -10.84 -38.38 -6.60
N PHE A 925 -10.22 -37.27 -6.98
CA PHE A 925 -9.39 -37.15 -8.18
C PHE A 925 -7.87 -37.10 -7.90
N SER A 926 -7.48 -37.36 -6.66
CA SER A 926 -6.07 -37.43 -6.24
C SER A 926 -5.66 -38.87 -5.96
N ALA A 927 -4.39 -39.22 -6.16
CA ALA A 927 -3.86 -40.50 -5.70
C ALA A 927 -3.99 -40.60 -4.18
N GLY A 928 -4.16 -41.82 -3.65
CA GLY A 928 -4.20 -42.02 -2.19
C GLY A 928 -2.85 -41.76 -1.51
N LEU A 929 -2.89 -41.62 -0.18
CA LEU A 929 -1.69 -41.52 0.64
C LEU A 929 -0.76 -42.73 0.41
N SER A 930 0.55 -42.54 0.38
CA SER A 930 1.47 -43.66 0.16
C SER A 930 1.47 -44.62 1.36
N PRO A 931 1.72 -45.94 1.16
CA PRO A 931 1.76 -46.88 2.27
C PRO A 931 2.81 -46.52 3.33
N ALA A 932 3.99 -46.04 2.91
CA ALA A 932 5.04 -45.58 3.81
C ALA A 932 4.54 -44.47 4.75
N ASN A 933 3.87 -43.45 4.20
CA ASN A 933 3.33 -42.33 4.97
C ASN A 933 2.20 -42.78 5.90
N ALA A 934 1.31 -43.65 5.42
CA ALA A 934 0.22 -44.16 6.24
C ALA A 934 0.75 -45.00 7.42
N GLY A 935 1.77 -45.83 7.17
CA GLY A 935 2.44 -46.65 8.19
C GLY A 935 3.18 -45.80 9.22
N ALA A 936 3.93 -44.80 8.77
CA ALA A 936 4.63 -43.86 9.64
C ALA A 936 3.65 -43.10 10.55
N ALA A 937 2.59 -42.52 9.99
CA ALA A 937 1.61 -41.74 10.74
C ALA A 937 0.90 -42.58 11.79
N ARG A 938 0.48 -43.81 11.43
CA ARG A 938 -0.18 -44.72 12.37
C ARG A 938 0.76 -45.11 13.52
N ALA A 939 2.03 -45.42 13.21
CA ALA A 939 3.01 -45.73 14.23
C ALA A 939 3.28 -44.52 15.14
N ALA A 940 3.39 -43.31 14.58
CA ALA A 940 3.57 -42.09 15.36
C ALA A 940 2.41 -41.86 16.34
N ILE A 941 1.15 -42.07 15.93
CA ILE A 941 -0.01 -41.99 16.83
C ILE A 941 0.13 -42.99 17.98
N ALA A 942 0.47 -44.24 17.68
CA ALA A 942 0.66 -45.28 18.70
C ALA A 942 1.80 -44.93 19.68
N GLU A 943 2.90 -44.35 19.19
CA GLU A 943 4.00 -43.87 20.04
C GLU A 943 3.55 -42.75 20.97
N ILE A 944 2.76 -41.79 20.49
CA ILE A 944 2.24 -40.69 21.32
C ILE A 944 1.31 -41.23 22.42
N GLU A 945 0.45 -42.19 22.09
CA GLU A 945 -0.44 -42.83 23.06
C GLU A 945 0.31 -43.67 24.11
N ALA A 946 1.38 -44.35 23.70
CA ALA A 946 2.21 -45.15 24.60
C ALA A 946 3.12 -44.28 25.48
N HIS A 947 3.56 -43.12 24.98
CA HIS A 947 4.55 -42.25 25.59
C HIS A 947 4.09 -40.78 25.74
N PRO A 948 2.98 -40.53 26.46
CA PRO A 948 2.45 -39.17 26.63
C PRO A 948 3.40 -38.22 27.37
N GLU A 949 4.38 -38.73 28.11
CA GLU A 949 5.43 -37.96 28.76
C GLU A 949 6.29 -37.16 27.77
N VAL A 950 6.38 -37.58 26.50
CA VAL A 950 7.13 -36.84 25.46
C VAL A 950 6.46 -35.49 25.17
N VAL A 951 5.12 -35.42 25.22
CA VAL A 951 4.35 -34.18 25.07
C VAL A 951 4.59 -33.25 26.26
N GLN A 952 4.63 -33.80 27.48
CA GLN A 952 4.93 -33.02 28.69
C GLN A 952 6.33 -32.41 28.63
N ARG A 953 7.32 -33.22 28.22
CA ARG A 953 8.70 -32.74 28.00
C ARG A 953 8.75 -31.62 26.97
N LEU A 954 8.04 -31.72 25.84
CA LEU A 954 7.94 -30.63 24.86
C LEU A 954 7.41 -29.34 25.51
N GLN A 955 6.30 -29.43 26.25
CA GLN A 955 5.70 -28.28 26.92
C GLN A 955 6.66 -27.65 27.95
N GLU A 956 7.43 -28.46 28.68
CA GLU A 956 8.48 -27.98 29.58
C GLU A 956 9.59 -27.24 28.83
N ARG A 957 10.05 -27.76 27.69
CA ARG A 957 11.06 -27.10 26.84
C ARG A 957 10.56 -25.78 26.27
N SER A 958 9.33 -25.73 25.78
CA SER A 958 8.69 -24.50 25.31
C SER A 958 8.60 -23.43 26.38
N ARG A 959 8.10 -23.79 27.58
CA ARG A 959 8.01 -22.87 28.72
C ARG A 959 9.38 -22.38 29.16
N LEU A 960 10.39 -23.26 29.17
CA LEU A 960 11.77 -22.88 29.48
C LEU A 960 12.29 -21.84 28.48
N PHE A 961 12.10 -22.07 27.18
CA PHE A 961 12.52 -21.13 26.14
C PHE A 961 11.89 -19.75 26.34
N VAL A 962 10.56 -19.68 26.47
CA VAL A 962 9.83 -18.41 26.66
C VAL A 962 10.27 -17.70 27.94
N THR A 963 10.42 -18.45 29.05
CA THR A 963 10.86 -17.88 30.33
C THR A 963 12.25 -17.27 30.23
N LEU A 964 13.20 -17.98 29.62
CA LEU A 964 14.57 -17.49 29.44
C LEU A 964 14.59 -16.28 28.50
N ALA A 965 13.87 -16.33 27.38
CA ALA A 965 13.81 -15.23 26.42
C ALA A 965 13.28 -13.96 27.09
N LYS A 966 12.16 -14.05 27.82
CA LYS A 966 11.61 -12.92 28.60
C LYS A 966 12.58 -12.41 29.66
N THR A 967 13.29 -13.31 30.35
CA THR A 967 14.30 -12.94 31.36
C THR A 967 15.49 -12.18 30.74
N ARG A 968 15.83 -12.46 29.49
CA ARG A 968 16.88 -11.76 28.72
C ARG A 968 16.37 -10.52 27.97
N GLY A 969 15.11 -10.12 28.18
CA GLY A 969 14.53 -8.95 27.53
C GLY A 969 14.22 -9.13 26.04
N LEU A 970 14.12 -10.37 25.56
CA LEU A 970 13.70 -10.67 24.19
C LEU A 970 12.18 -10.61 24.08
N ASP A 971 11.70 -10.05 22.97
CA ASP A 971 10.27 -9.96 22.68
C ASP A 971 9.78 -11.27 22.05
N THR A 972 8.97 -12.03 22.80
CA THR A 972 8.39 -13.30 22.36
C THR A 972 6.99 -13.16 21.75
N GLY A 973 6.58 -11.95 21.37
CA GLY A 973 5.24 -11.68 20.86
C GLY A 973 4.13 -12.16 21.80
N MET A 974 3.08 -12.73 21.23
CA MET A 974 1.93 -13.26 21.98
C MET A 974 2.11 -14.70 22.46
N SER A 975 3.29 -15.31 22.28
CA SER A 975 3.50 -16.71 22.62
C SER A 975 3.24 -16.99 24.11
N GLU A 976 2.28 -17.87 24.37
CA GLU A 976 1.89 -18.33 25.70
C GLU A 976 2.59 -19.65 26.10
N GLY A 977 3.70 -19.99 25.43
CA GLY A 977 4.47 -21.21 25.71
C GLY A 977 4.01 -22.45 24.95
N SER A 978 3.45 -22.27 23.75
CA SER A 978 3.30 -23.36 22.77
C SER A 978 4.68 -23.81 22.22
N ALA A 979 4.70 -24.78 21.30
CA ALA A 979 5.93 -25.20 20.62
C ALA A 979 6.45 -24.24 19.55
N VAL A 980 5.76 -23.11 19.35
CA VAL A 980 6.17 -22.04 18.43
C VAL A 980 6.49 -20.80 19.24
N VAL A 981 7.72 -20.32 19.16
CA VAL A 981 8.17 -19.14 19.89
C VAL A 981 8.78 -18.15 18.90
N PRO A 982 8.14 -16.99 18.65
CA PRO A 982 8.75 -15.94 17.87
C PRO A 982 9.79 -15.18 18.72
N CYS A 983 10.74 -14.55 18.06
CA CYS A 983 11.56 -13.47 18.61
C CYS A 983 11.38 -12.27 17.69
N ILE A 984 10.62 -11.27 18.14
CA ILE A 984 10.33 -10.08 17.35
C ILE A 984 11.60 -9.22 17.27
N VAL A 985 12.08 -9.02 16.06
CA VAL A 985 13.28 -8.22 15.76
C VAL A 985 12.88 -6.81 15.33
N GLY A 986 11.79 -6.72 14.54
CA GLY A 986 11.18 -5.46 14.09
C GLY A 986 11.84 -4.81 12.87
N ASN A 987 12.71 -5.54 12.18
CA ASN A 987 13.33 -5.11 10.92
C ASN A 987 13.78 -6.33 10.10
N SER A 988 13.47 -6.37 8.81
CA SER A 988 13.74 -7.53 7.94
C SER A 988 15.23 -7.78 7.74
N LEU A 989 16.04 -6.73 7.54
CA LEU A 989 17.49 -6.88 7.35
C LEU A 989 18.20 -7.32 8.63
N MET A 990 17.83 -6.73 9.78
CA MET A 990 18.35 -7.19 11.08
C MET A 990 17.94 -8.63 11.37
N CYS A 991 16.73 -9.02 10.99
CA CYS A 991 16.26 -10.40 11.15
C CYS A 991 17.07 -11.39 10.31
N LEU A 992 17.35 -11.05 9.04
CA LEU A 992 18.25 -11.81 8.17
C LEU A 992 19.67 -11.89 8.74
N ALA A 993 20.23 -10.77 9.19
CA ALA A 993 21.57 -10.70 9.77
C ALA A 993 21.67 -11.53 11.06
N LEU A 994 20.68 -11.42 11.95
CA LEU A 994 20.63 -12.19 13.20
C LEU A 994 20.53 -13.69 12.91
N SER A 995 19.68 -14.08 11.95
CA SER A 995 19.58 -15.48 11.50
C SER A 995 20.93 -16.01 11.02
N HIS A 996 21.66 -15.22 10.22
CA HIS A 996 22.96 -15.58 9.69
C HIS A 996 24.03 -15.69 10.79
N GLN A 997 24.09 -14.72 11.71
CA GLN A 997 25.02 -14.74 12.85
C GLN A 997 24.77 -15.93 13.78
N LEU A 998 23.50 -16.27 14.03
CA LEU A 998 23.15 -17.47 14.79
C LEU A 998 23.60 -18.74 14.09
N ALA A 999 23.44 -18.82 12.76
CA ALA A 999 23.91 -19.96 11.97
C ALA A 999 25.44 -20.12 12.06
N GLU A 1000 26.20 -19.02 11.97
CA GLU A 1000 27.66 -19.07 12.15
C GLU A 1000 28.09 -19.59 13.52
N ARG A 1001 27.25 -19.35 14.55
CA ARG A 1001 27.45 -19.84 15.92
C ARG A 1001 26.79 -21.20 16.19
N GLY A 1002 26.33 -21.88 15.14
CA GLY A 1002 25.81 -23.23 15.17
C GLY A 1002 24.34 -23.36 15.58
N VAL A 1003 23.52 -22.33 15.33
CA VAL A 1003 22.07 -22.34 15.57
C VAL A 1003 21.33 -22.06 14.25
N ASN A 1004 20.60 -23.07 13.77
CA ASN A 1004 19.74 -22.96 12.60
C ASN A 1004 18.32 -22.53 13.02
N VAL A 1005 17.94 -21.32 12.61
CA VAL A 1005 16.59 -20.75 12.73
C VAL A 1005 16.29 -19.97 11.46
N GLN A 1006 15.02 -19.85 11.09
CA GLN A 1006 14.60 -19.15 9.86
C GLN A 1006 14.02 -17.76 10.16
N PRO A 1007 14.35 -16.75 9.35
CA PRO A 1007 13.78 -15.42 9.44
C PRO A 1007 12.43 -15.36 8.73
N ILE A 1008 11.48 -14.62 9.31
CA ILE A 1008 10.19 -14.28 8.73
C ILE A 1008 10.17 -12.77 8.53
N VAL A 1009 10.15 -12.36 7.27
CA VAL A 1009 10.38 -10.97 6.82
C VAL A 1009 9.30 -10.52 5.83
N TYR A 1010 9.27 -9.22 5.51
CA TYR A 1010 8.34 -8.67 4.53
C TYR A 1010 8.45 -9.37 3.16
N PRO A 1011 7.35 -9.71 2.47
CA PRO A 1011 5.95 -9.37 2.78
C PRO A 1011 5.20 -10.42 3.61
N ALA A 1012 5.87 -11.44 4.16
CA ALA A 1012 5.20 -12.49 4.94
C ALA A 1012 4.65 -11.96 6.27
N VAL A 1013 5.32 -10.96 6.84
CA VAL A 1013 4.88 -10.14 7.98
C VAL A 1013 5.21 -8.68 7.68
N ASP A 1014 4.56 -7.74 8.37
CA ASP A 1014 4.93 -6.33 8.27
C ASP A 1014 6.39 -6.10 8.69
N GLU A 1015 7.02 -5.05 8.16
CA GLU A 1015 8.45 -4.78 8.34
C GLU A 1015 8.84 -4.62 9.82
N ASP A 1016 7.98 -3.95 10.61
CA ASP A 1016 8.13 -3.75 12.06
C ASP A 1016 7.73 -4.99 12.88
N ALA A 1017 7.20 -6.02 12.22
CA ALA A 1017 6.83 -7.31 12.81
C ALA A 1017 7.78 -8.45 12.39
N ALA A 1018 8.87 -8.15 11.66
CA ALA A 1018 9.89 -9.11 11.25
C ALA A 1018 10.49 -9.84 12.47
N ARG A 1019 10.68 -11.16 12.34
CA ARG A 1019 10.96 -12.04 13.49
C ARG A 1019 11.72 -13.30 13.10
N LEU A 1020 12.49 -13.82 14.04
CA LEU A 1020 12.94 -15.22 13.98
C LEU A 1020 11.85 -16.11 14.59
N ARG A 1021 11.62 -17.29 14.01
CA ARG A 1021 10.60 -18.21 14.52
C ARG A 1021 11.21 -19.54 14.92
N PHE A 1022 11.11 -19.85 16.21
CA PHE A 1022 11.69 -21.05 16.81
C PHE A 1022 10.63 -22.14 17.00
N PHE A 1023 10.90 -23.31 16.46
CA PHE A 1023 10.10 -24.51 16.65
C PHE A 1023 10.77 -25.41 17.67
N VAL A 1024 10.22 -25.44 18.88
CA VAL A 1024 10.79 -26.22 19.98
C VAL A 1024 10.39 -27.69 19.81
N SER A 1025 11.37 -28.58 19.85
CA SER A 1025 11.19 -30.04 19.93
C SER A 1025 11.39 -30.59 21.35
N ALA A 1026 10.72 -31.70 21.66
CA ALA A 1026 10.93 -32.52 22.86
C ALA A 1026 12.36 -33.09 22.94
N CYS A 1027 13.07 -33.16 21.81
CA CYS A 1027 14.46 -33.62 21.75
C CYS A 1027 15.45 -32.58 22.27
N HIS A 1028 15.09 -31.29 22.33
CA HIS A 1028 16.02 -30.28 22.79
C HIS A 1028 16.43 -30.51 24.24
N SER A 1029 17.73 -30.41 24.51
CA SER A 1029 18.25 -30.31 25.86
C SER A 1029 18.02 -28.91 26.42
N GLU A 1030 17.98 -28.79 27.75
CA GLU A 1030 17.88 -27.48 28.39
C GLU A 1030 19.11 -26.60 28.10
N GLU A 1031 20.28 -27.23 27.93
CA GLU A 1031 21.52 -26.55 27.59
C GLU A 1031 21.46 -25.94 26.19
N GLN A 1032 20.95 -26.67 25.19
CA GLN A 1032 20.72 -26.13 23.85
C GLN A 1032 19.81 -24.90 23.89
N ILE A 1033 18.70 -24.97 24.62
CA ILE A 1033 17.75 -23.85 24.76
C ILE A 1033 18.42 -22.65 25.44
N ARG A 1034 19.10 -22.85 26.56
CA ARG A 1034 19.81 -21.78 27.28
C ARG A 1034 20.86 -21.13 26.39
N ARG A 1035 21.70 -21.94 25.74
CA ARG A 1035 22.72 -21.46 24.81
C ARG A 1035 22.09 -20.64 23.69
N THR A 1036 21.03 -21.14 23.05
CA THR A 1036 20.38 -20.42 21.95
C THR A 1036 19.78 -19.09 22.40
N VAL A 1037 19.05 -19.06 23.53
CA VAL A 1037 18.50 -17.79 24.05
C VAL A 1037 19.59 -16.78 24.38
N ASP A 1038 20.70 -17.25 24.96
CA ASP A 1038 21.84 -16.41 25.29
C ASP A 1038 22.50 -15.83 24.03
N LEU A 1039 22.66 -16.64 22.99
CA LEU A 1039 23.18 -16.22 21.68
C LEU A 1039 22.28 -15.19 21.01
N ILE A 1040 20.96 -15.37 21.06
CA ILE A 1040 20.00 -14.41 20.49
C ILE A 1040 20.16 -13.05 21.17
N ALA A 1041 20.18 -13.03 22.51
CA ALA A 1041 20.31 -11.79 23.26
C ALA A 1041 21.65 -11.08 22.99
N GLU A 1042 22.75 -11.85 22.91
CA GLU A 1042 24.07 -11.33 22.62
C GLU A 1042 24.17 -10.72 21.22
N GLU A 1043 23.81 -11.47 20.17
CA GLU A 1043 23.94 -11.02 18.78
C GLU A 1043 22.94 -9.90 18.45
N LEU A 1044 21.72 -9.96 18.99
CA LEU A 1044 20.75 -8.88 18.82
C LEU A 1044 21.21 -7.58 19.50
N ALA A 1045 21.87 -7.67 20.65
CA ALA A 1045 22.46 -6.50 21.30
C ALA A 1045 23.60 -5.90 20.45
N LYS A 1046 24.49 -6.74 19.90
CA LYS A 1046 25.57 -6.29 18.99
C LYS A 1046 25.02 -5.63 17.73
N LEU A 1047 24.00 -6.21 17.10
CA LEU A 1047 23.36 -5.63 15.91
C LEU A 1047 22.68 -4.28 16.23
N ARG A 1048 22.20 -4.09 17.46
CA ARG A 1048 21.63 -2.82 17.91
C ARG A 1048 22.70 -1.78 18.28
N SER A 1049 23.87 -2.19 18.78
CA SER A 1049 24.96 -1.28 19.17
C SER A 1049 25.95 -0.97 18.05
N GLY A 1050 26.13 -1.86 17.07
CA GLY A 1050 27.06 -1.70 15.93
C GLY A 1050 26.69 -0.57 14.95
N GLY A 1051 25.61 0.16 15.19
CA GLY A 1051 25.33 1.43 14.53
C GLY A 1051 26.11 2.62 15.10
N GLU A 1052 26.87 2.44 16.19
CA GLU A 1052 27.57 3.52 16.90
C GLU A 1052 29.12 3.53 16.73
N ASP A 1053 29.77 2.50 16.15
CA ASP A 1053 31.25 2.36 16.29
C ASP A 1053 32.09 2.00 15.05
N ASP A 1054 31.53 1.96 13.82
CA ASP A 1054 32.35 1.78 12.59
C ASP A 1054 32.53 3.10 11.83
N SER A 1055 33.26 4.02 12.45
CA SER A 1055 33.99 5.06 11.73
C SER A 1055 35.46 5.01 12.11
N MET A 1056 36.29 4.68 11.12
CA MET A 1056 37.77 4.78 11.10
C MET A 1056 38.52 3.62 11.76
N GLU A 1057 38.88 2.62 10.95
CA GLU A 1057 40.26 2.15 10.72
C GLU A 1057 40.23 0.77 10.04
N ASN A 1058 40.41 0.74 8.72
CA ASN A 1058 41.14 -0.27 7.93
C ASN A 1058 40.57 -0.35 6.50
N GLY A 1059 41.36 0.13 5.54
CA GLY A 1059 41.03 0.05 4.12
C GLY A 1059 41.96 0.83 3.19
N SER A 1060 43.22 1.03 3.59
CA SER A 1060 44.30 1.32 2.64
C SER A 1060 44.97 -0.01 2.29
N GLU A 1061 45.20 -0.24 1.00
CA GLU A 1061 45.69 -1.49 0.37
C GLU A 1061 44.55 -2.49 0.16
N VAL A 1062 44.12 -2.81 -1.07
CA VAL A 1062 44.91 -3.35 -2.18
C VAL A 1062 44.29 -2.94 -3.52
N ARG A 1063 45.12 -2.40 -4.43
CA ARG A 1063 44.92 -2.45 -5.88
C ARG A 1063 45.59 -3.71 -6.42
N ALA A 1064 44.85 -4.54 -7.16
CA ALA A 1064 45.30 -5.30 -8.33
C ALA A 1064 44.07 -5.82 -9.07
#